data_AF-A0A138ZYF9-F1
#
_entry.id   AF-A0A138ZYF9-F1
#
_cell.length_a   1.000
_cell.length_b   1.000
_cell.length_c   1.000
_cell.angle_alpha   90.00
_cell.angle_beta   90.00
_cell.angle_gamma   90.00
#
_symmetry.space_group_name_H-M   'P 1'
#
loop_
_entity.id
_entity.type
_entity.pdbx_description
1 polymer ?
#
loop_
_entity_poly.entity_id
_entity_poly.type
_entity_poly.pdbx_seq_one_letter_code
_entity_poly.pdbx_strand_id
1 'polypeptide(L)'
;MAQSAPALPPLTLPNPTPIHVLLVGAGAIGVVYVSRLHSPANNIFCSAVLRSEYNPVIKRGGTFTILTKEFEGKDYDWEPHRIFNNVEAAGAAGIDWDFIVVGTKAIPESFSCGELVKPAVTSTKTGIILIQNGVGVERDTALLFPNNLVSSAVAFMAATREGEPGIVKHFGVTTMPIGVYRGEDLTALGKSYTPPTDGDERILHLSRLWKEVGGVSARYVEDLQPARWYKLLWNASFGPISVLTNVPSHPAIAANPGLLQFAKDNVTDIWHVAEKLFPGRFPPKIRLGPSLEEWPGKGVSRVGDHKASMLVDVEECRDAEIEVILGEPVRIAKRAGLELPRLVHAATFNVTVSPTIQEVVSNSSCVVGRGNSTAATGTSAESTASATSAESAAPTGAGRGGVAVSNTTYINSGLLEVGGVYNITLNQTVYNGLKLDTTIDTSLPIAMVVRGLVATVELSSPSQTSPQVASQIDIRAANEMCLRMLETDELVTDETLRNRVKDQDHLKLCPHPTIEASDLADRLRSLTGTPNGAGGPEAKRVLFVLQRYLKEPEFSSAFVARGGALALQRCVSAFDGNTLAYALQAMHNLVEQRGWEGLDGGVVEGLVTILVREELTNICRPATSILAKLVSSLPAAPTASTDPSTPQQPASNRELTGFEAVNAAMATQPAFLPTLVRRLSAPDPSMQLASLHLLNVLLRHVSESARDDFARLLDVLRCGAFVARIALSGCSEELKPHLAEYQTLAVRELHRKKKRAVVGDGQAPAQGIMMQEILNAASLNSPNFDGGKWKRVGFATENPRRELSRVGELGLENFHNFVRTFGSQSYVGPPGVPPPSYLQGPSGPPAFSRLLVEQQQKAVEKRCPVARGSMEVTEMLSDYWEVGTGYSTSTTFQPLLLAFDQVHATTLELWVRTWRDLDGSNVAEDFQKVSAMVRSQFKYSVGGAAGGTPSATVSAVQQGSQQPSQQQHAGSGSSGPSAAAAAQQSAVAAVAGMIERFRRDMLEVPYVVIRQRMLKELEMEDGLMSKAAIKNLRDTLFKDSYQFVKQQRLSCLQAGSWFPVVTAKGRMKNTFRFYRLAANKKAIHWAEFQGEGVTGRKPDMTELGEKSTLVHEWCG
;
A
#
# COMPACT_ATOMS: atom_id res chain seq x y z
N MET A 1 -48.82 -4.84 -28.71
CA MET A 1 -48.64 -4.36 -30.09
C MET A 1 -47.55 -3.30 -30.07
N ALA A 2 -46.37 -3.58 -30.61
CA ALA A 2 -45.30 -2.59 -30.73
C ALA A 2 -45.62 -1.69 -31.93
N GLN A 3 -45.97 -0.43 -31.69
CA GLN A 3 -46.03 0.56 -32.76
C GLN A 3 -44.58 0.84 -33.21
N SER A 4 -44.25 0.42 -34.42
CA SER A 4 -42.99 0.78 -35.08
C SER A 4 -42.96 2.29 -35.26
N ALA A 5 -41.98 2.96 -34.64
CA ALA A 5 -41.68 4.35 -34.94
C ALA A 5 -41.48 4.50 -36.47
N PRO A 6 -41.97 5.60 -37.09
CA PRO A 6 -41.79 5.83 -38.52
C PRO A 6 -40.30 5.76 -38.88
N ALA A 7 -39.96 5.04 -39.95
CA ALA A 7 -38.59 4.92 -40.40
C ALA A 7 -38.05 6.30 -40.81
N LEU A 8 -37.02 6.77 -40.10
CA LEU A 8 -36.31 8.00 -40.46
C LEU A 8 -35.68 7.84 -41.85
N PRO A 9 -35.63 8.92 -42.67
CA PRO A 9 -35.02 8.86 -44.00
C PRO A 9 -33.55 8.43 -43.91
N PRO A 10 -33.02 7.64 -44.87
CA PRO A 10 -31.62 7.17 -44.86
C PRO A 10 -30.63 8.33 -44.80
N LEU A 11 -29.45 8.11 -44.20
CA LEU A 11 -28.42 9.15 -44.14
C LEU A 11 -28.00 9.54 -45.56
N THR A 12 -27.91 10.84 -45.83
CA THR A 12 -27.30 11.35 -47.06
C THR A 12 -25.79 11.18 -46.97
N LEU A 13 -25.25 10.19 -47.70
CA LEU A 13 -23.82 9.90 -47.79
C LEU A 13 -23.34 10.08 -49.24
N PRO A 14 -22.12 10.62 -49.48
CA PRO A 14 -21.16 11.11 -48.49
C PRO A 14 -21.64 12.40 -47.79
N ASN A 15 -21.21 12.63 -46.54
CA ASN A 15 -21.60 13.83 -45.81
C ASN A 15 -21.00 15.08 -46.49
N PRO A 16 -21.80 16.12 -46.81
CA PRO A 16 -21.29 17.31 -47.49
C PRO A 16 -20.25 18.09 -46.67
N THR A 17 -20.25 17.95 -45.34
CA THR A 17 -19.29 18.61 -44.43
C THR A 17 -18.41 17.59 -43.71
N PRO A 18 -17.09 17.83 -43.60
CA PRO A 18 -16.20 17.01 -42.78
C PRO A 18 -16.66 16.94 -41.33
N ILE A 19 -16.70 15.73 -40.76
CA ILE A 19 -16.92 15.48 -39.33
C ILE A 19 -15.58 15.09 -38.70
N HIS A 20 -15.14 15.85 -37.71
CA HIS A 20 -13.92 15.59 -36.94
C HIS A 20 -14.23 15.02 -35.56
N VAL A 21 -13.70 13.82 -35.31
CA VAL A 21 -13.88 13.10 -34.03
C VAL A 21 -12.53 12.89 -33.36
N LEU A 22 -12.40 13.27 -32.09
CA LEU A 22 -11.20 13.01 -31.29
C LEU A 22 -11.46 11.89 -30.27
N LEU A 23 -10.68 10.82 -30.32
CA LEU A 23 -10.65 9.80 -29.27
C LEU A 23 -9.65 10.20 -28.18
N VAL A 24 -10.15 10.39 -26.96
CA VAL A 24 -9.34 10.55 -25.74
C VAL A 24 -9.47 9.27 -24.91
N GLY A 25 -8.39 8.50 -24.82
CA GLY A 25 -8.39 7.18 -24.19
C GLY A 25 -8.39 6.03 -25.20
N ALA A 26 -7.25 5.82 -25.86
CA ALA A 26 -7.03 4.75 -26.85
C ALA A 26 -6.90 3.34 -26.25
N GLY A 27 -7.74 3.00 -25.26
CA GLY A 27 -7.90 1.63 -24.77
C GLY A 27 -8.73 0.77 -25.72
N ALA A 28 -8.90 -0.51 -25.40
CA ALA A 28 -9.58 -1.48 -26.27
C ALA A 28 -10.99 -1.05 -26.70
N ILE A 29 -11.80 -0.53 -25.76
CA ILE A 29 -13.19 -0.09 -26.03
C ILE A 29 -13.21 1.14 -26.95
N GLY A 30 -12.48 2.19 -26.59
CA GLY A 30 -12.43 3.44 -27.36
C GLY A 30 -11.93 3.22 -28.79
N VAL A 31 -10.89 2.40 -28.95
CA VAL A 31 -10.34 2.05 -30.27
C VAL A 31 -11.38 1.34 -31.13
N VAL A 32 -12.09 0.33 -30.62
CA VAL A 32 -13.08 -0.41 -31.42
C VAL A 32 -14.26 0.47 -31.84
N TYR A 33 -14.79 1.32 -30.96
CA TYR A 33 -15.92 2.17 -31.34
C TYR A 33 -15.53 3.28 -32.32
N VAL A 34 -14.40 3.95 -32.09
CA VAL A 34 -14.00 5.09 -32.92
C VAL A 34 -13.40 4.65 -34.25
N SER A 35 -12.71 3.51 -34.32
CA SER A 35 -12.21 2.95 -35.58
C SER A 35 -13.35 2.68 -36.56
N ARG A 36 -14.50 2.17 -36.07
CA ARG A 36 -15.68 1.91 -36.89
C ARG A 36 -16.37 3.17 -37.38
N LEU A 37 -16.16 4.32 -36.75
CA LEU A 37 -16.69 5.59 -37.21
C LEU A 37 -15.81 6.23 -38.30
N HIS A 38 -14.52 5.89 -38.34
CA HIS A 38 -13.57 6.47 -39.27
C HIS A 38 -13.90 6.06 -40.72
N SER A 39 -14.29 7.03 -41.54
CA SER A 39 -14.66 6.79 -42.93
C SER A 39 -14.39 8.03 -43.77
N PRO A 40 -13.15 8.18 -44.30
CA PRO A 40 -12.78 9.30 -45.17
C PRO A 40 -13.66 9.39 -46.42
N ALA A 41 -14.12 8.24 -46.95
CA ALA A 41 -15.04 8.19 -48.08
C ALA A 41 -16.41 8.84 -47.80
N ASN A 42 -16.80 8.91 -46.52
CA ASN A 42 -18.02 9.57 -46.06
C ASN A 42 -17.76 10.92 -45.38
N ASN A 43 -16.54 11.48 -45.51
CA ASN A 43 -16.08 12.71 -44.85
C ASN A 43 -16.07 12.63 -43.30
N ILE A 44 -15.73 11.47 -42.74
CA ILE A 44 -15.64 11.28 -41.28
C ILE A 44 -14.18 10.96 -40.88
N PHE A 45 -13.57 11.87 -40.12
CA PHE A 45 -12.15 11.85 -39.78
C PHE A 45 -11.94 11.69 -38.27
N CYS A 46 -11.72 10.45 -37.84
CA CYS A 46 -11.38 10.14 -36.45
C CYS A 46 -9.88 10.24 -36.18
N SER A 47 -9.47 11.02 -35.18
CA SER A 47 -8.11 11.16 -34.65
C SER A 47 -8.01 10.58 -33.24
N ALA A 48 -6.80 10.31 -32.74
CA ALA A 48 -6.61 9.69 -31.43
C ALA A 48 -5.51 10.34 -30.59
N VAL A 49 -5.74 10.45 -29.28
CA VAL A 49 -4.74 10.82 -28.28
C VAL A 49 -4.20 9.56 -27.62
N LEU A 50 -2.89 9.34 -27.72
CA LEU A 50 -2.18 8.22 -27.10
C LEU A 50 -1.24 8.77 -26.04
N ARG A 51 -1.20 8.12 -24.88
CA ARG A 51 -0.24 8.44 -23.80
C ARG A 51 0.99 7.52 -23.86
N SER A 52 1.05 6.54 -22.97
CA SER A 52 2.09 5.51 -22.88
C SER A 52 2.35 4.74 -24.18
N GLU A 53 1.37 4.64 -25.08
CA GLU A 53 1.50 3.90 -26.35
C GLU A 53 1.78 4.79 -27.57
N TYR A 54 1.94 6.11 -27.40
CA TYR A 54 2.23 7.01 -28.53
C TYR A 54 3.49 6.56 -29.29
N ASN A 55 4.63 6.47 -28.60
CA ASN A 55 5.90 6.10 -29.24
C ASN A 55 5.87 4.68 -29.84
N PRO A 56 5.37 3.62 -29.14
CA PRO A 56 5.24 2.30 -29.72
C PRO A 56 4.35 2.22 -30.97
N VAL A 57 3.18 2.86 -30.97
CA VAL A 57 2.24 2.80 -32.11
C VAL A 57 2.75 3.60 -33.30
N ILE A 58 3.34 4.77 -33.07
CA ILE A 58 3.97 5.57 -34.14
C ILE A 58 5.11 4.80 -34.81
N LYS A 59 5.92 4.04 -34.06
CA LYS A 59 6.97 3.16 -34.64
C LYS A 59 6.41 2.06 -35.55
N ARG A 60 5.15 1.68 -35.36
CA ARG A 60 4.43 0.71 -36.20
C ARG A 60 3.64 1.36 -37.34
N GLY A 61 3.92 2.63 -37.65
CA GLY A 61 3.24 3.37 -38.71
C GLY A 61 1.96 4.08 -38.27
N GLY A 62 1.67 4.13 -36.96
CA GLY A 62 0.46 4.79 -36.45
C GLY A 62 -0.80 3.92 -36.47
N THR A 63 -0.69 2.64 -36.80
CA THR A 63 -1.84 1.77 -37.05
C THR A 63 -2.23 0.95 -35.81
N PHE A 64 -3.55 0.80 -35.59
CA PHE A 64 -4.14 -0.15 -34.64
C PHE A 64 -4.66 -1.38 -35.39
N THR A 65 -4.37 -2.57 -34.88
CA THR A 65 -4.89 -3.83 -35.44
C THR A 65 -6.01 -4.35 -34.54
N ILE A 66 -7.22 -4.51 -35.08
CA ILE A 66 -8.40 -4.98 -34.35
C ILE A 66 -8.72 -6.41 -34.79
N LEU A 67 -8.48 -7.36 -33.89
CA LEU A 67 -8.82 -8.77 -34.05
C LEU A 67 -10.28 -8.98 -33.63
N THR A 68 -11.15 -9.41 -34.54
CA THR A 68 -12.59 -9.48 -34.29
C THR A 68 -13.29 -10.58 -35.09
N LYS A 69 -14.36 -11.11 -34.51
CA LYS A 69 -15.23 -12.11 -35.17
C LYS A 69 -16.60 -11.58 -35.58
N GLU A 70 -16.95 -10.35 -35.21
CA GLU A 70 -18.30 -9.79 -35.39
C GLU A 70 -18.49 -9.03 -36.71
N PHE A 71 -17.55 -8.15 -37.08
CA PHE A 71 -17.73 -7.26 -38.22
C PHE A 71 -17.47 -7.95 -39.57
N GLU A 72 -18.17 -7.53 -40.62
CA GLU A 72 -17.95 -7.98 -41.99
C GLU A 72 -16.52 -7.66 -42.45
N GLY A 73 -15.82 -8.61 -43.07
CA GLY A 73 -14.40 -8.47 -43.43
C GLY A 73 -13.39 -8.76 -42.29
N LYS A 74 -13.88 -8.96 -41.05
CA LYS A 74 -13.13 -9.37 -39.83
C LYS A 74 -11.78 -8.65 -39.66
N ASP A 75 -10.78 -9.27 -39.02
CA ASP A 75 -9.57 -8.58 -38.51
C ASP A 75 -9.10 -7.45 -39.44
N TYR A 76 -9.06 -6.24 -38.92
CA TYR A 76 -8.81 -5.04 -39.72
C TYR A 76 -7.88 -4.07 -39.01
N ASP A 77 -7.20 -3.29 -39.83
CA ASP A 77 -6.34 -2.21 -39.37
C ASP A 77 -7.08 -0.88 -39.43
N TRP A 78 -6.85 -0.05 -38.42
CA TRP A 78 -7.32 1.32 -38.36
C TRP A 78 -6.13 2.24 -38.21
N GLU A 79 -5.98 3.14 -39.18
CA GLU A 79 -5.06 4.27 -39.10
C GLU A 79 -5.87 5.52 -38.71
N PRO A 80 -5.67 6.06 -37.49
CA PRO A 80 -6.29 7.32 -37.12
C PRO A 80 -5.86 8.44 -38.07
N HIS A 81 -6.77 9.36 -38.37
CA HIS A 81 -6.49 10.49 -39.26
C HIS A 81 -5.29 11.33 -38.78
N ARG A 82 -5.22 11.54 -37.46
CA ARG A 82 -4.08 12.13 -36.77
C ARG A 82 -3.89 11.45 -35.42
N ILE A 83 -2.65 11.43 -34.95
CA ILE A 83 -2.27 10.89 -33.65
C ILE A 83 -1.57 11.98 -32.86
N PHE A 84 -2.03 12.21 -31.63
CA PHE A 84 -1.46 13.17 -30.70
C PHE A 84 -0.91 12.45 -29.47
N ASN A 85 0.16 12.98 -28.87
CA ASN A 85 0.79 12.43 -27.67
C ASN A 85 0.12 12.90 -26.36
N ASN A 86 -0.71 13.93 -26.42
CA ASN A 86 -1.52 14.46 -25.32
C ASN A 86 -2.70 15.29 -25.86
N VAL A 87 -3.61 15.69 -24.97
CA VAL A 87 -4.84 16.40 -25.36
C VAL A 87 -4.55 17.86 -25.72
N GLU A 88 -3.55 18.46 -25.11
CA GLU A 88 -3.09 19.83 -25.38
C GLU A 88 -2.62 19.98 -26.82
N ALA A 89 -1.87 19.02 -27.33
CA ALA A 89 -1.43 18.98 -28.73
C ALA A 89 -2.62 18.83 -29.69
N ALA A 90 -3.64 18.06 -29.31
CA ALA A 90 -4.87 17.93 -30.10
C ALA A 90 -5.70 19.23 -30.11
N GLY A 91 -5.74 19.96 -29.00
CA GLY A 91 -6.36 21.28 -28.91
C GLY A 91 -5.61 22.36 -29.69
N ALA A 92 -4.28 22.31 -29.67
CA ALA A 92 -3.43 23.24 -30.42
C ALA A 92 -3.35 22.96 -31.93
N ALA A 93 -3.96 21.87 -32.41
CA ALA A 93 -3.89 21.44 -33.80
C ALA A 93 -4.70 22.32 -34.78
N GLY A 94 -5.46 23.30 -34.26
CA GLY A 94 -6.32 24.16 -35.07
C GLY A 94 -7.49 23.41 -35.73
N ILE A 95 -7.93 22.30 -35.11
CA ILE A 95 -9.08 21.51 -35.57
C ILE A 95 -10.25 21.82 -34.66
N ASP A 96 -11.38 22.20 -35.26
CA ASP A 96 -12.65 22.27 -34.55
C ASP A 96 -13.25 20.86 -34.46
N TRP A 97 -13.25 20.29 -33.25
CA TRP A 97 -13.79 18.95 -33.02
C TRP A 97 -15.31 18.99 -32.91
N ASP A 98 -16.01 18.27 -33.79
CA ASP A 98 -17.47 18.08 -33.69
C ASP A 98 -17.82 17.23 -32.46
N PHE A 99 -17.03 16.17 -32.24
CA PHE A 99 -17.18 15.26 -31.11
C PHE A 99 -15.84 14.86 -30.50
N ILE A 100 -15.78 14.88 -29.17
CA ILE A 100 -14.72 14.27 -28.38
C ILE A 100 -15.30 13.01 -27.72
N VAL A 101 -14.77 11.85 -28.09
CA VAL A 101 -15.14 10.55 -27.51
C VAL A 101 -14.16 10.20 -26.40
N VAL A 102 -14.67 10.05 -25.18
CA VAL A 102 -13.88 9.70 -24.00
C VAL A 102 -14.01 8.21 -23.74
N GLY A 103 -12.94 7.47 -24.02
CA GLY A 103 -12.81 6.02 -23.80
C GLY A 103 -11.87 5.64 -22.65
N THR A 104 -11.48 6.61 -21.81
CA THR A 104 -10.70 6.35 -20.59
C THR A 104 -11.57 5.67 -19.52
N LYS A 105 -10.94 5.05 -18.53
CA LYS A 105 -11.65 4.61 -17.32
C LYS A 105 -12.16 5.80 -16.52
N ALA A 106 -13.31 5.65 -15.87
CA ALA A 106 -13.85 6.67 -14.97
C ALA A 106 -13.35 6.40 -13.54
N ILE A 107 -12.33 7.16 -13.14
CA ILE A 107 -11.61 7.00 -11.86
C ILE A 107 -11.52 8.38 -11.20
N PRO A 108 -12.66 8.94 -10.72
CA PRO A 108 -12.73 10.32 -10.21
C PRO A 108 -11.80 10.57 -9.03
N GLU A 109 -11.44 9.54 -8.28
CA GLU A 109 -10.44 9.57 -7.21
C GLU A 109 -9.01 9.85 -7.72
N SER A 110 -8.70 9.50 -8.97
CA SER A 110 -7.37 9.71 -9.57
C SER A 110 -7.33 10.92 -10.49
N PHE A 111 -8.37 11.15 -11.31
CA PHE A 111 -8.45 12.32 -12.21
C PHE A 111 -9.89 12.63 -12.67
N SER A 112 -10.13 13.91 -13.00
CA SER A 112 -11.38 14.34 -13.65
C SER A 112 -11.31 14.19 -15.16
N CYS A 113 -12.26 13.46 -15.75
CA CYS A 113 -12.37 13.32 -17.21
C CYS A 113 -12.72 14.64 -17.90
N GLY A 114 -13.50 15.51 -17.25
CA GLY A 114 -13.84 16.83 -17.78
C GLY A 114 -12.63 17.74 -17.88
N GLU A 115 -11.79 17.81 -16.83
CA GLU A 115 -10.53 18.56 -16.87
C GLU A 115 -9.55 17.97 -17.89
N LEU A 116 -9.51 16.64 -18.06
CA LEU A 116 -8.64 15.98 -19.05
C LEU A 116 -8.95 16.43 -20.48
N VAL A 117 -10.23 16.56 -20.86
CA VAL A 117 -10.62 16.90 -22.25
C VAL A 117 -10.63 18.40 -22.53
N LYS A 118 -10.61 19.22 -21.48
CA LYS A 118 -10.71 20.69 -21.55
C LYS A 118 -9.81 21.34 -22.59
N PRO A 119 -8.52 20.95 -22.77
CA PRO A 119 -7.68 21.58 -23.78
C PRO A 119 -8.17 21.36 -25.23
N ALA A 120 -8.92 20.29 -25.50
CA ALA A 120 -9.45 19.98 -26.82
C ALA A 120 -10.88 20.49 -27.04
N VAL A 121 -11.58 20.97 -25.99
CA VAL A 121 -12.91 21.60 -26.12
C VAL A 121 -12.72 23.07 -26.52
N THR A 122 -12.44 23.30 -27.80
CA THR A 122 -12.14 24.64 -28.33
C THR A 122 -13.39 25.44 -28.71
N SER A 123 -14.55 24.79 -28.78
CA SER A 123 -15.82 25.39 -29.21
C SER A 123 -16.99 24.91 -28.35
N THR A 124 -17.99 25.77 -28.15
CA THR A 124 -19.27 25.39 -27.50
C THR A 124 -20.09 24.40 -28.33
N LYS A 125 -19.76 24.28 -29.63
CA LYS A 125 -20.39 23.29 -30.52
C LYS A 125 -19.89 21.87 -30.28
N THR A 126 -18.70 21.69 -29.71
CA THR A 126 -18.11 20.36 -29.50
C THR A 126 -18.99 19.51 -28.57
N GLY A 127 -19.37 18.32 -29.04
CA GLY A 127 -20.07 17.32 -28.22
C GLY A 127 -19.10 16.40 -27.49
N ILE A 128 -19.32 16.13 -26.21
CA ILE A 128 -18.47 15.27 -25.38
C ILE A 128 -19.23 13.98 -25.10
N ILE A 129 -18.70 12.86 -25.62
CA ILE A 129 -19.35 11.54 -25.60
C ILE A 129 -18.57 10.60 -24.68
N LEU A 130 -19.13 10.28 -23.52
CA LEU A 130 -18.49 9.43 -22.52
C LEU A 130 -18.83 7.95 -22.75
N ILE A 131 -17.84 7.12 -23.09
CA ILE A 131 -17.99 5.66 -23.21
C ILE A 131 -17.26 5.00 -22.03
N GLN A 132 -17.86 5.10 -20.84
CA GLN A 132 -17.25 4.68 -19.57
C GLN A 132 -18.18 3.77 -18.77
N ASN A 133 -17.63 2.95 -17.88
CA ASN A 133 -18.41 2.09 -16.99
C ASN A 133 -18.87 2.84 -15.74
N GLY A 134 -19.87 2.29 -15.04
CA GLY A 134 -20.38 2.83 -13.79
C GLY A 134 -21.48 3.88 -13.97
N VAL A 135 -21.89 4.49 -12.86
CA VAL A 135 -22.95 5.51 -12.73
C VAL A 135 -22.41 6.86 -12.26
N GLY A 136 -23.03 7.95 -12.71
CA GLY A 136 -22.67 9.32 -12.33
C GLY A 136 -21.42 9.88 -13.03
N VAL A 137 -20.90 9.23 -14.07
CA VAL A 137 -19.67 9.60 -14.78
C VAL A 137 -19.82 10.92 -15.57
N GLU A 138 -21.04 11.33 -15.87
CA GLU A 138 -21.35 12.49 -16.69
C GLU A 138 -21.25 13.82 -15.92
N ARG A 139 -21.44 13.79 -14.59
CA ARG A 139 -21.67 14.98 -13.75
C ARG A 139 -20.57 16.02 -13.88
N ASP A 140 -19.33 15.62 -13.65
CA ASP A 140 -18.19 16.55 -13.62
C ASP A 140 -18.00 17.22 -14.99
N THR A 141 -18.16 16.44 -16.07
CA THR A 141 -18.07 16.94 -17.45
C THR A 141 -19.20 17.93 -17.74
N ALA A 142 -20.43 17.61 -17.35
CA ALA A 142 -21.59 18.50 -17.56
C ALA A 142 -21.49 19.81 -16.78
N LEU A 143 -20.92 19.78 -15.57
CA LEU A 143 -20.70 20.98 -14.76
C LEU A 143 -19.56 21.84 -15.28
N LEU A 144 -18.52 21.23 -15.85
CA LEU A 144 -17.38 21.95 -16.44
C LEU A 144 -17.71 22.55 -17.80
N PHE A 145 -18.59 21.92 -18.57
CA PHE A 145 -19.01 22.37 -19.90
C PHE A 145 -20.52 22.58 -19.99
N PRO A 146 -21.10 23.54 -19.24
CA PRO A 146 -22.54 23.74 -19.15
C PRO A 146 -23.19 24.14 -20.48
N ASN A 147 -22.41 24.63 -21.45
CA ASN A 147 -22.89 25.08 -22.77
C ASN A 147 -22.60 24.08 -23.89
N ASN A 148 -21.93 22.96 -23.60
CA ASN A 148 -21.59 21.94 -24.60
C ASN A 148 -22.55 20.76 -24.48
N LEU A 149 -22.72 20.02 -25.59
CA LEU A 149 -23.48 18.78 -25.58
C LEU A 149 -22.71 17.69 -24.84
N VAL A 150 -23.13 17.32 -23.62
CA VAL A 150 -22.65 16.12 -22.93
C VAL A 150 -23.60 14.95 -23.16
N SER A 151 -23.05 13.84 -23.62
CA SER A 151 -23.75 12.58 -23.86
C SER A 151 -22.92 11.43 -23.32
N SER A 152 -23.58 10.30 -23.04
CA SER A 152 -22.87 9.08 -22.71
C SER A 152 -23.40 7.90 -23.52
N ALA A 153 -22.56 6.87 -23.64
CA ALA A 153 -22.88 5.64 -24.33
C ALA A 153 -22.48 4.43 -23.48
N VAL A 154 -23.38 3.46 -23.39
CA VAL A 154 -23.22 2.28 -22.55
C VAL A 154 -22.71 1.12 -23.40
N ALA A 155 -21.41 0.83 -23.33
CA ALA A 155 -20.79 -0.21 -24.15
C ALA A 155 -21.17 -1.63 -23.69
N PHE A 156 -21.97 -2.38 -24.45
CA PHE A 156 -22.15 -3.82 -24.27
C PHE A 156 -21.29 -4.56 -25.28
N MET A 157 -20.03 -4.79 -24.92
CA MET A 157 -19.04 -5.55 -25.68
C MET A 157 -17.93 -6.05 -24.75
N ALA A 158 -17.10 -6.99 -25.21
CA ALA A 158 -15.91 -7.44 -24.49
C ALA A 158 -14.68 -7.25 -25.40
N ALA A 159 -13.71 -6.47 -24.95
CA ALA A 159 -12.45 -6.26 -25.68
C ALA A 159 -11.28 -6.11 -24.71
N THR A 160 -10.09 -6.53 -25.13
CA THR A 160 -8.85 -6.39 -24.36
C THR A 160 -7.67 -6.00 -25.27
N ARG A 161 -6.61 -5.46 -24.67
CA ARG A 161 -5.31 -5.35 -25.34
C ARG A 161 -4.64 -6.72 -25.32
N GLU A 162 -4.00 -7.11 -26.42
CA GLU A 162 -3.34 -8.41 -26.54
C GLU A 162 -1.96 -8.24 -27.16
N GLY A 163 -0.92 -8.81 -26.54
CA GLY A 163 0.43 -8.82 -27.13
C GLY A 163 1.05 -7.43 -27.29
N GLU A 164 1.38 -7.06 -28.52
CA GLU A 164 2.14 -5.85 -28.83
C GLU A 164 1.28 -4.56 -28.78
N PRO A 165 1.88 -3.40 -28.42
CA PRO A 165 1.19 -2.11 -28.45
C PRO A 165 0.55 -1.82 -29.81
N GLY A 166 -0.73 -1.50 -29.82
CA GLY A 166 -1.54 -1.26 -31.03
C GLY A 166 -2.55 -2.36 -31.34
N ILE A 167 -2.45 -3.54 -30.71
CA ILE A 167 -3.36 -4.67 -30.99
C ILE A 167 -4.53 -4.69 -30.00
N VAL A 168 -5.75 -4.81 -30.52
CA VAL A 168 -6.99 -4.96 -29.75
C VAL A 168 -7.68 -6.27 -30.14
N LYS A 169 -8.04 -7.09 -29.16
CA LYS A 169 -8.88 -8.27 -29.38
C LYS A 169 -10.29 -8.02 -28.90
N HIS A 170 -11.24 -8.26 -29.80
CA HIS A 170 -12.66 -8.04 -29.62
C HIS A 170 -13.42 -9.38 -29.64
N PHE A 171 -14.18 -9.68 -28.58
CA PHE A 171 -14.68 -11.02 -28.27
C PHE A 171 -16.18 -11.25 -28.51
N GLY A 172 -17.00 -10.25 -28.85
CA GLY A 172 -18.46 -10.45 -28.82
C GLY A 172 -19.28 -9.40 -29.56
N VAL A 173 -20.57 -9.35 -29.22
CA VAL A 173 -21.57 -8.45 -29.85
C VAL A 173 -21.32 -7.01 -29.43
N THR A 174 -21.39 -6.05 -30.37
CA THR A 174 -21.17 -4.62 -30.13
C THR A 174 -22.50 -3.87 -30.13
N THR A 175 -23.17 -3.83 -28.97
CA THR A 175 -24.37 -2.99 -28.78
C THR A 175 -24.03 -1.77 -27.93
N MET A 176 -24.53 -0.60 -28.31
CA MET A 176 -24.24 0.65 -27.60
C MET A 176 -25.46 1.58 -27.55
N PRO A 177 -26.28 1.51 -26.49
CA PRO A 177 -27.23 2.57 -26.19
C PRO A 177 -26.49 3.89 -25.98
N ILE A 178 -26.95 4.96 -26.60
CA ILE A 178 -26.37 6.30 -26.48
C ILE A 178 -27.50 7.31 -26.30
N GLY A 179 -27.30 8.27 -25.40
CA GLY A 179 -28.32 9.27 -25.08
C GLY A 179 -27.71 10.56 -24.57
N VAL A 180 -28.47 11.64 -24.66
CA VAL A 180 -28.10 12.94 -24.09
C VAL A 180 -28.18 12.84 -22.58
N TYR A 181 -27.17 13.36 -21.87
CA TYR A 181 -27.26 13.49 -20.42
C TYR A 181 -28.12 14.70 -20.08
N ARG A 182 -29.04 14.61 -19.11
CA ARG A 182 -29.95 15.73 -18.78
C ARG A 182 -29.80 16.23 -17.35
N GLY A 183 -28.79 15.75 -16.62
CA GLY A 183 -28.55 16.18 -15.25
C GLY A 183 -29.57 15.66 -14.24
N GLU A 184 -30.28 14.55 -14.53
CA GLU A 184 -31.35 14.04 -13.68
C GLU A 184 -30.88 13.78 -12.23
N ASP A 185 -29.63 13.37 -12.07
CA ASP A 185 -28.98 13.06 -10.79
C ASP A 185 -28.22 14.25 -10.17
N LEU A 186 -28.05 15.37 -10.88
CA LEU A 186 -27.50 16.62 -10.34
C LEU A 186 -28.51 17.38 -9.49
N THR A 187 -29.80 17.22 -9.77
CA THR A 187 -30.88 17.88 -9.02
C THR A 187 -30.83 17.50 -7.54
N ALA A 188 -30.56 16.23 -7.23
CA ALA A 188 -30.38 15.74 -5.87
C ALA A 188 -29.13 16.31 -5.15
N LEU A 189 -28.24 16.97 -5.89
CA LEU A 189 -27.02 17.63 -5.40
C LEU A 189 -27.14 19.16 -5.42
N GLY A 190 -28.33 19.72 -5.72
CA GLY A 190 -28.54 21.16 -5.81
C GLY A 190 -27.85 21.82 -7.01
N LYS A 191 -27.55 21.04 -8.06
CA LYS A 191 -26.92 21.52 -9.30
C LYS A 191 -27.85 21.25 -10.49
N SER A 192 -27.65 21.97 -11.58
CA SER A 192 -28.41 21.77 -12.82
C SER A 192 -27.50 21.79 -14.04
N TYR A 193 -27.94 21.08 -15.08
CA TYR A 193 -27.36 21.10 -16.41
C TYR A 193 -28.51 21.01 -17.40
N THR A 194 -28.45 21.78 -18.47
CA THR A 194 -29.47 21.76 -19.52
C THR A 194 -28.76 21.57 -20.85
N PRO A 195 -28.96 20.43 -21.54
CA PRO A 195 -28.28 20.18 -22.79
C PRO A 195 -28.77 21.17 -23.88
N PRO A 196 -27.95 21.42 -24.91
CA PRO A 196 -28.37 22.17 -26.09
C PRO A 196 -29.65 21.62 -26.73
N THR A 197 -30.49 22.50 -27.28
CA THR A 197 -31.81 22.14 -27.83
C THR A 197 -31.73 21.18 -29.02
N ASP A 198 -30.62 21.18 -29.74
CA ASP A 198 -30.32 20.28 -30.86
C ASP A 198 -29.61 18.98 -30.42
N GLY A 199 -29.41 18.79 -29.11
CA GLY A 199 -28.62 17.68 -28.57
C GLY A 199 -29.14 16.30 -28.99
N ASP A 200 -30.45 16.10 -28.96
CA ASP A 200 -31.08 14.82 -29.32
C ASP A 200 -30.90 14.50 -30.82
N GLU A 201 -31.05 15.51 -31.69
CA GLU A 201 -30.83 15.37 -33.13
C GLU A 201 -29.38 15.02 -33.44
N ARG A 202 -28.43 15.67 -32.74
CA ARG A 202 -26.99 15.42 -32.90
C ARG A 202 -26.58 14.02 -32.44
N ILE A 203 -27.08 13.56 -31.29
CA ILE A 203 -26.78 12.19 -30.80
C ILE A 203 -27.49 11.13 -31.64
N LEU A 204 -28.72 11.39 -32.09
CA LEU A 204 -29.40 10.53 -33.04
C LEU A 204 -28.59 10.42 -34.33
N HIS A 205 -28.12 11.54 -34.90
CA HIS A 205 -27.25 11.54 -36.08
C HIS A 205 -25.97 10.73 -35.86
N LEU A 206 -25.26 10.96 -34.75
CA LEU A 206 -24.04 10.23 -34.41
C LEU A 206 -24.30 8.71 -34.25
N SER A 207 -25.41 8.33 -33.61
CA SER A 207 -25.81 6.92 -33.48
C SER A 207 -26.06 6.25 -34.83
N ARG A 208 -26.62 7.00 -35.78
CA ARG A 208 -26.84 6.53 -37.15
C ARG A 208 -25.54 6.39 -37.92
N LEU A 209 -24.57 7.30 -37.75
CA LEU A 209 -23.25 7.16 -38.36
C LEU A 209 -22.57 5.86 -37.90
N TRP A 210 -22.57 5.58 -36.59
CA TRP A 210 -22.04 4.30 -36.09
C TRP A 210 -22.77 3.08 -36.65
N LYS A 211 -24.08 3.17 -36.86
CA LYS A 211 -24.90 2.06 -37.36
C LYS A 211 -24.78 1.84 -38.86
N GLU A 212 -25.01 2.87 -39.65
CA GLU A 212 -25.11 2.81 -41.12
C GLU A 212 -23.72 2.83 -41.78
N VAL A 213 -22.73 3.50 -41.18
CA VAL A 213 -21.34 3.52 -41.69
C VAL A 213 -20.47 2.49 -40.95
N GLY A 214 -20.53 2.51 -39.62
CA GLY A 214 -19.65 1.68 -38.79
C GLY A 214 -20.12 0.25 -38.53
N GLY A 215 -21.35 -0.11 -38.87
CA GLY A 215 -21.90 -1.45 -38.59
C GLY A 215 -22.01 -1.76 -37.09
N VAL A 216 -21.94 -0.75 -36.21
CA VAL A 216 -22.11 -0.90 -34.76
C VAL A 216 -23.59 -0.80 -34.43
N SER A 217 -24.13 -1.67 -33.56
CA SER A 217 -25.53 -1.54 -33.10
C SER A 217 -25.69 -0.40 -32.07
N ALA A 218 -25.37 0.83 -32.48
CA ALA A 218 -25.58 2.05 -31.73
C ALA A 218 -27.06 2.44 -31.78
N ARG A 219 -27.68 2.61 -30.62
CA ARG A 219 -29.12 2.90 -30.50
C ARG A 219 -29.33 4.14 -29.67
N TYR A 220 -29.88 5.18 -30.28
CA TYR A 220 -30.31 6.36 -29.55
C TYR A 220 -31.40 5.99 -28.54
N VAL A 221 -31.27 6.50 -27.32
CA VAL A 221 -32.26 6.46 -26.24
C VAL A 221 -32.47 7.84 -25.67
N GLU A 222 -33.73 8.17 -25.40
CA GLU A 222 -34.10 9.43 -24.74
C GLU A 222 -33.66 9.47 -23.28
N ASP A 223 -33.77 8.34 -22.59
CA ASP A 223 -33.32 8.15 -21.21
C ASP A 223 -32.31 6.99 -21.13
N LEU A 224 -31.04 7.35 -20.93
CA LEU A 224 -29.93 6.40 -20.89
C LEU A 224 -29.73 5.78 -19.50
N GLN A 225 -30.20 6.43 -18.43
CA GLN A 225 -29.90 6.02 -17.05
C GLN A 225 -30.37 4.58 -16.74
N PRO A 226 -31.56 4.12 -17.18
CA PRO A 226 -31.97 2.73 -17.04
C PRO A 226 -31.01 1.73 -17.71
N ALA A 227 -30.45 2.08 -18.89
CA ALA A 227 -29.50 1.21 -19.59
C ALA A 227 -28.16 1.10 -18.85
N ARG A 228 -27.73 2.18 -18.19
CA ARG A 228 -26.51 2.22 -17.37
C ARG A 228 -26.64 1.34 -16.13
N TRP A 229 -27.75 1.48 -15.40
CA TRP A 229 -28.07 0.62 -14.26
C TRP A 229 -28.24 -0.85 -14.67
N TYR A 230 -28.79 -1.10 -15.87
CA TYR A 230 -28.89 -2.46 -16.39
C TYR A 230 -27.52 -3.09 -16.66
N LYS A 231 -26.56 -2.32 -17.20
CA LYS A 231 -25.17 -2.78 -17.36
C LYS A 231 -24.47 -2.97 -16.01
N LEU A 232 -24.81 -2.15 -15.01
CA LEU A 232 -24.24 -2.22 -13.67
C LEU A 232 -24.48 -3.59 -13.01
N LEU A 233 -25.60 -4.24 -13.30
CA LEU A 233 -25.88 -5.62 -12.87
C LEU A 233 -24.72 -6.57 -13.18
N TRP A 234 -24.07 -6.40 -14.34
CA TRP A 234 -22.90 -7.17 -14.72
C TRP A 234 -21.65 -6.71 -13.97
N ASN A 235 -21.31 -5.43 -14.13
CA ASN A 235 -20.03 -4.89 -13.68
C ASN A 235 -19.86 -4.94 -12.17
N ALA A 236 -20.90 -4.62 -11.41
CA ALA A 236 -20.87 -4.58 -9.94
C ALA A 236 -21.04 -5.97 -9.30
N SER A 237 -21.36 -6.99 -10.09
CA SER A 237 -21.44 -8.38 -9.62
C SER A 237 -20.16 -9.14 -9.95
N PHE A 238 -19.86 -9.32 -11.24
CA PHE A 238 -18.76 -10.17 -11.67
C PHE A 238 -17.37 -9.56 -11.44
N GLY A 239 -17.22 -8.24 -11.66
CA GLY A 239 -15.95 -7.55 -11.47
C GLY A 239 -15.42 -7.68 -10.03
N PRO A 240 -16.18 -7.25 -9.02
CA PRO A 240 -15.76 -7.37 -7.63
C PRO A 240 -15.56 -8.82 -7.18
N ILE A 241 -16.42 -9.76 -7.60
CA ILE A 241 -16.26 -11.18 -7.26
C ILE A 241 -14.93 -11.71 -7.81
N SER A 242 -14.56 -11.36 -9.04
CA SER A 242 -13.30 -11.79 -9.64
C SER A 242 -12.08 -11.32 -8.85
N VAL A 243 -12.10 -10.09 -8.34
CA VAL A 243 -11.04 -9.54 -7.48
C VAL A 243 -10.99 -10.25 -6.13
N LEU A 244 -12.14 -10.45 -5.48
CA LEU A 244 -12.22 -11.05 -4.14
C LEU A 244 -11.78 -12.52 -4.13
N THR A 245 -12.02 -13.23 -5.23
CA THR A 245 -11.82 -14.69 -5.31
C THR A 245 -10.58 -15.07 -6.14
N ASN A 246 -9.97 -14.10 -6.82
CA ASN A 246 -8.95 -14.32 -7.84
C ASN A 246 -9.38 -15.34 -8.93
N VAL A 247 -10.69 -15.43 -9.19
CA VAL A 247 -11.24 -16.28 -10.25
C VAL A 247 -11.36 -15.43 -11.52
N PRO A 248 -10.59 -15.75 -12.59
CA PRO A 248 -10.33 -14.77 -13.63
C PRO A 248 -11.49 -14.52 -14.60
N SER A 249 -12.23 -15.55 -14.98
CA SER A 249 -13.22 -15.45 -16.06
C SER A 249 -14.66 -15.55 -15.56
N HIS A 250 -15.57 -14.88 -16.26
CA HIS A 250 -17.01 -14.95 -15.97
C HIS A 250 -17.55 -16.41 -15.99
N PRO A 251 -17.14 -17.28 -16.93
CA PRO A 251 -17.49 -18.71 -16.89
C PRO A 251 -17.02 -19.43 -15.64
N ALA A 252 -15.82 -19.14 -15.16
CA ALA A 252 -15.29 -19.79 -13.95
C ALA A 252 -16.06 -19.37 -12.69
N ILE A 253 -16.44 -18.10 -12.59
CA ILE A 253 -17.33 -17.61 -11.53
C ILE A 253 -18.69 -18.31 -11.61
N ALA A 254 -19.25 -18.43 -12.82
CA ALA A 254 -20.56 -19.05 -13.00
C ALA A 254 -20.59 -20.57 -12.79
N ALA A 255 -19.46 -21.24 -13.01
CA ALA A 255 -19.31 -22.67 -12.77
C ALA A 255 -19.28 -23.02 -11.26
N ASN A 256 -19.00 -22.05 -10.39
CA ASN A 256 -19.03 -22.24 -8.95
C ASN A 256 -20.42 -21.89 -8.38
N PRO A 257 -21.19 -22.84 -7.82
CA PRO A 257 -22.55 -22.59 -7.35
C PRO A 257 -22.66 -21.48 -6.29
N GLY A 258 -21.69 -21.37 -5.39
CA GLY A 258 -21.69 -20.36 -4.33
C GLY A 258 -21.41 -18.96 -4.87
N LEU A 259 -20.42 -18.82 -5.75
CA LEU A 259 -20.11 -17.54 -6.39
C LEU A 259 -21.22 -17.10 -7.35
N LEU A 260 -21.83 -18.06 -8.04
CA LEU A 260 -22.99 -17.83 -8.89
C LEU A 260 -24.18 -17.31 -8.08
N GLN A 261 -24.44 -17.90 -6.91
CA GLN A 261 -25.51 -17.44 -6.02
C GLN A 261 -25.21 -16.02 -5.51
N PHE A 262 -23.98 -15.74 -5.09
CA PHE A 262 -23.59 -14.41 -4.65
C PHE A 262 -23.72 -13.36 -5.77
N ALA A 263 -23.39 -13.71 -7.01
CA ALA A 263 -23.61 -12.83 -8.16
C ALA A 263 -25.11 -12.56 -8.42
N LYS A 264 -25.98 -13.58 -8.26
CA LYS A 264 -27.44 -13.41 -8.38
C LYS A 264 -28.00 -12.50 -7.29
N ASP A 265 -27.53 -12.65 -6.06
CA ASP A 265 -27.97 -11.83 -4.94
C ASP A 265 -27.59 -10.35 -5.17
N ASN A 266 -26.34 -10.07 -5.58
CA ASN A 266 -25.90 -8.71 -5.91
C ASN A 266 -26.76 -8.08 -7.02
N VAL A 267 -27.11 -8.85 -8.04
CA VAL A 267 -27.99 -8.36 -9.10
C VAL A 267 -29.40 -8.12 -8.64
N THR A 268 -29.93 -8.97 -7.79
CA THR A 268 -31.26 -8.77 -7.21
C THR A 268 -31.29 -7.46 -6.40
N ASP A 269 -30.25 -7.21 -5.60
CA ASP A 269 -30.11 -5.98 -4.82
C ASP A 269 -30.06 -4.74 -5.74
N ILE A 270 -29.23 -4.75 -6.78
CA ILE A 270 -29.11 -3.63 -7.74
C ILE A 270 -30.40 -3.45 -8.56
N TRP A 271 -31.07 -4.54 -8.92
CA TRP A 271 -32.32 -4.54 -9.68
C TRP A 271 -33.42 -3.78 -8.93
N HIS A 272 -33.62 -4.09 -7.64
CA HIS A 272 -34.62 -3.41 -6.82
C HIS A 272 -34.35 -1.90 -6.69
N VAL A 273 -33.07 -1.51 -6.59
CA VAL A 273 -32.70 -0.08 -6.60
C VAL A 273 -33.06 0.55 -7.94
N ALA A 274 -32.70 -0.09 -9.06
CA ALA A 274 -33.01 0.43 -10.39
C ALA A 274 -34.51 0.53 -10.67
N GLU A 275 -35.33 -0.45 -10.27
CA GLU A 275 -36.79 -0.38 -10.39
C GLU A 275 -37.38 0.79 -9.60
N LYS A 276 -36.87 1.03 -8.39
CA LYS A 276 -37.32 2.16 -7.57
C LYS A 276 -36.94 3.51 -8.17
N LEU A 277 -35.75 3.63 -8.76
CA LEU A 277 -35.28 4.86 -9.39
C LEU A 277 -35.99 5.14 -10.73
N PHE A 278 -36.37 4.09 -11.46
CA PHE A 278 -36.92 4.19 -12.81
C PHE A 278 -38.24 3.41 -12.96
N PRO A 279 -39.29 3.76 -12.18
CA PRO A 279 -40.55 3.03 -12.18
C PRO A 279 -41.17 3.04 -13.59
N GLY A 280 -41.51 1.86 -14.11
CA GLY A 280 -42.07 1.67 -15.46
C GLY A 280 -41.09 1.92 -16.62
N ARG A 281 -39.83 2.28 -16.33
CA ARG A 281 -38.75 2.52 -17.30
C ARG A 281 -37.60 1.50 -17.21
N PHE A 282 -37.52 0.74 -16.10
CA PHE A 282 -36.58 -0.36 -15.90
C PHE A 282 -37.30 -1.73 -15.88
N PRO A 283 -36.77 -2.79 -16.50
CA PRO A 283 -35.58 -2.78 -17.37
C PRO A 283 -35.80 -1.93 -18.63
N PRO A 284 -34.74 -1.40 -19.25
CA PRO A 284 -34.87 -0.58 -20.46
C PRO A 284 -35.60 -1.36 -21.56
N LYS A 285 -36.49 -0.68 -22.29
CA LYS A 285 -37.28 -1.29 -23.38
C LYS A 285 -36.44 -1.82 -24.55
N ILE A 286 -35.15 -1.48 -24.58
CA ILE A 286 -34.20 -2.02 -25.55
C ILE A 286 -33.76 -3.41 -25.10
N ARG A 287 -33.83 -4.39 -26.01
CA ARG A 287 -33.22 -5.69 -25.76
C ARG A 287 -31.69 -5.56 -25.74
N LEU A 288 -31.12 -5.55 -24.53
CA LEU A 288 -29.67 -5.45 -24.28
C LEU A 288 -29.01 -6.79 -23.93
N GLY A 289 -29.79 -7.87 -23.80
CA GLY A 289 -29.29 -9.17 -23.36
C GLY A 289 -30.38 -10.20 -23.03
N PRO A 290 -30.01 -11.35 -22.41
CA PRO A 290 -30.96 -12.31 -21.82
C PRO A 290 -31.79 -11.67 -20.68
N SER A 291 -32.98 -12.21 -20.41
CA SER A 291 -33.80 -11.75 -19.26
C SER A 291 -33.11 -12.00 -17.92
N LEU A 292 -33.59 -11.39 -16.83
CA LEU A 292 -33.08 -11.62 -15.47
C LEU A 292 -33.08 -13.11 -15.10
N GLU A 293 -34.05 -13.88 -15.59
CA GLU A 293 -34.19 -15.33 -15.38
C GLU A 293 -33.24 -16.17 -16.25
N GLU A 294 -32.88 -15.68 -17.45
CA GLU A 294 -31.91 -16.32 -18.36
C GLU A 294 -30.46 -15.98 -18.00
N TRP A 295 -30.28 -14.94 -17.20
CA TRP A 295 -29.05 -14.50 -16.59
C TRP A 295 -28.88 -15.17 -15.23
N PRO A 296 -27.67 -15.49 -14.75
CA PRO A 296 -26.35 -15.40 -15.40
C PRO A 296 -26.00 -16.54 -16.37
N GLY A 297 -26.84 -17.56 -16.56
CA GLY A 297 -26.51 -18.77 -17.33
C GLY A 297 -26.17 -18.55 -18.81
N LYS A 298 -27.13 -18.05 -19.62
CA LYS A 298 -26.94 -17.88 -21.09
C LYS A 298 -26.07 -16.67 -21.46
N GLY A 299 -25.91 -15.72 -20.55
CA GLY A 299 -25.09 -14.52 -20.77
C GLY A 299 -23.59 -14.82 -20.69
N VAL A 300 -23.18 -15.65 -19.73
CA VAL A 300 -21.78 -15.99 -19.49
C VAL A 300 -21.16 -16.83 -20.62
N SER A 301 -21.94 -17.70 -21.26
CA SER A 301 -21.45 -18.52 -22.40
C SER A 301 -21.09 -17.70 -23.64
N ARG A 302 -21.61 -16.46 -23.78
CA ARG A 302 -21.31 -15.56 -24.90
C ARG A 302 -20.03 -14.74 -24.72
N VAL A 303 -19.57 -14.58 -23.48
CA VAL A 303 -18.42 -13.75 -23.13
C VAL A 303 -17.09 -14.54 -23.21
N GLY A 304 -17.16 -15.88 -23.22
CA GLY A 304 -16.00 -16.77 -23.29
C GLY A 304 -15.08 -16.63 -22.07
N ASP A 305 -13.83 -17.09 -22.19
CA ASP A 305 -12.80 -17.00 -21.12
C ASP A 305 -12.24 -15.58 -20.92
N HIS A 306 -13.01 -14.54 -21.26
CA HIS A 306 -12.61 -13.16 -21.04
C HIS A 306 -12.45 -12.89 -19.54
N LYS A 307 -11.28 -12.32 -19.21
CA LYS A 307 -10.93 -11.94 -17.85
C LYS A 307 -11.62 -10.65 -17.45
N ALA A 308 -12.21 -10.59 -16.26
CA ALA A 308 -12.92 -9.40 -15.80
C ALA A 308 -11.97 -8.19 -15.70
N SER A 309 -12.38 -7.04 -16.25
CA SER A 309 -11.52 -5.85 -16.37
C SER A 309 -11.00 -5.33 -15.04
N MET A 310 -11.82 -5.40 -13.99
CA MET A 310 -11.46 -4.97 -12.63
C MET A 310 -10.34 -5.83 -12.05
N LEU A 311 -10.34 -7.15 -12.28
CA LEU A 311 -9.25 -8.03 -11.86
C LEU A 311 -7.98 -7.80 -12.67
N VAL A 312 -8.10 -7.58 -13.98
CA VAL A 312 -6.94 -7.22 -14.82
C VAL A 312 -6.26 -5.97 -14.29
N ASP A 313 -7.01 -4.96 -13.84
CA ASP A 313 -6.43 -3.76 -13.24
C ASP A 313 -5.69 -4.04 -11.94
N VAL A 314 -6.32 -4.80 -11.03
CA VAL A 314 -5.69 -5.15 -9.75
C VAL A 314 -4.39 -5.95 -9.97
N GLU A 315 -4.39 -6.91 -10.88
CA GLU A 315 -3.19 -7.70 -11.20
C GLU A 315 -2.09 -6.88 -11.87
N GLU A 316 -2.45 -5.93 -12.72
CA GLU A 316 -1.50 -5.04 -13.40
C GLU A 316 -1.19 -3.77 -12.58
N CYS A 317 -1.61 -3.73 -11.31
CA CYS A 317 -1.40 -2.63 -10.36
C CYS A 317 -1.88 -1.27 -10.92
N ARG A 318 -3.02 -1.25 -11.59
CA ARG A 318 -3.70 -0.05 -12.07
C ARG A 318 -4.94 0.25 -11.25
N ASP A 319 -5.34 1.51 -11.27
CA ASP A 319 -6.59 1.94 -10.67
C ASP A 319 -7.78 1.29 -11.39
N ALA A 320 -8.70 0.76 -10.59
CA ALA A 320 -9.94 0.16 -11.04
C ALA A 320 -11.12 1.13 -10.83
N GLU A 321 -12.19 0.99 -11.61
CA GLU A 321 -13.38 1.85 -11.57
C GLU A 321 -14.27 1.57 -10.33
N ILE A 322 -13.70 1.64 -9.12
CA ILE A 322 -14.37 1.25 -7.87
C ILE A 322 -15.47 2.25 -7.51
N GLU A 323 -15.16 3.55 -7.55
CA GLU A 323 -16.12 4.58 -7.10
C GLU A 323 -17.37 4.59 -7.96
N VAL A 324 -17.24 4.54 -9.28
CA VAL A 324 -18.38 4.64 -10.21
C VAL A 324 -19.14 3.32 -10.39
N ILE A 325 -18.51 2.15 -10.12
CA ILE A 325 -19.16 0.83 -10.20
C ILE A 325 -19.76 0.38 -8.86
N LEU A 326 -19.20 0.80 -7.73
CA LEU A 326 -19.64 0.34 -6.40
C LEU A 326 -20.01 1.49 -5.45
N GLY A 327 -19.17 2.53 -5.35
CA GLY A 327 -19.36 3.64 -4.42
C GLY A 327 -20.61 4.48 -4.70
N GLU A 328 -20.71 5.05 -5.89
CA GLU A 328 -21.84 5.89 -6.31
C GLU A 328 -23.18 5.13 -6.29
N PRO A 329 -23.31 3.89 -6.80
CA PRO A 329 -24.54 3.11 -6.65
C PRO A 329 -25.00 2.98 -5.20
N VAL A 330 -24.09 2.69 -4.26
CA VAL A 330 -24.39 2.61 -2.83
C VAL A 330 -24.88 3.96 -2.30
N ARG A 331 -24.25 5.07 -2.70
CA ARG A 331 -24.68 6.43 -2.30
C ARG A 331 -26.05 6.79 -2.88
N ILE A 332 -26.35 6.41 -4.13
CA ILE A 332 -27.67 6.60 -4.74
C ILE A 332 -28.73 5.75 -4.02
N ALA A 333 -28.45 4.47 -3.76
CA ALA A 333 -29.38 3.58 -3.05
C ALA A 333 -29.73 4.13 -1.67
N LYS A 334 -28.72 4.60 -0.91
CA LYS A 334 -28.93 5.21 0.40
C LYS A 334 -29.80 6.47 0.34
N ARG A 335 -29.60 7.35 -0.65
CA ARG A 335 -30.49 8.52 -0.88
C ARG A 335 -31.91 8.11 -1.23
N ALA A 336 -32.09 6.97 -1.90
CA ALA A 336 -33.39 6.38 -2.18
C ALA A 336 -33.96 5.57 -0.98
N GLY A 337 -33.31 5.56 0.19
CA GLY A 337 -33.75 4.80 1.37
C GLY A 337 -33.66 3.28 1.20
N LEU A 338 -32.70 2.80 0.42
CA LEU A 338 -32.39 1.38 0.22
C LEU A 338 -30.96 1.08 0.68
N GLU A 339 -30.72 -0.15 1.14
CA GLU A 339 -29.39 -0.61 1.53
C GLU A 339 -28.87 -1.67 0.54
N LEU A 340 -27.57 -1.61 0.25
CA LEU A 340 -26.85 -2.55 -0.61
C LEU A 340 -25.69 -3.20 0.18
N PRO A 341 -25.95 -3.96 1.26
CA PRO A 341 -24.91 -4.40 2.20
C PRO A 341 -23.85 -5.29 1.52
N ARG A 342 -24.23 -6.13 0.56
CA ARG A 342 -23.29 -6.95 -0.20
C ARG A 342 -22.35 -6.11 -1.06
N LEU A 343 -22.86 -5.05 -1.68
CA LEU A 343 -22.08 -4.13 -2.50
C LEU A 343 -21.16 -3.24 -1.64
N VAL A 344 -21.59 -2.85 -0.44
CA VAL A 344 -20.76 -2.14 0.56
C VAL A 344 -19.57 -2.98 0.97
N HIS A 345 -19.77 -4.26 1.28
CA HIS A 345 -18.68 -5.17 1.61
C HIS A 345 -17.76 -5.37 0.41
N ALA A 346 -18.31 -5.64 -0.78
CA ALA A 346 -17.51 -5.78 -1.99
C ALA A 346 -16.65 -4.53 -2.25
N ALA A 347 -17.20 -3.33 -2.12
CA ALA A 347 -16.47 -2.07 -2.25
C ALA A 347 -15.33 -1.96 -1.21
N THR A 348 -15.64 -2.20 0.06
CA THR A 348 -14.67 -2.11 1.17
C THR A 348 -13.49 -3.05 0.97
N PHE A 349 -13.76 -4.31 0.60
CA PHE A 349 -12.70 -5.28 0.35
C PHE A 349 -11.92 -4.97 -0.93
N ASN A 350 -12.57 -4.53 -2.01
CA ASN A 350 -11.87 -4.16 -3.25
C ASN A 350 -10.95 -2.95 -3.06
N VAL A 351 -11.35 -1.98 -2.23
CA VAL A 351 -10.49 -0.86 -1.81
C VAL A 351 -9.29 -1.35 -1.01
N THR A 352 -9.48 -2.34 -0.13
CA THR A 352 -8.41 -2.89 0.73
C THR A 352 -7.42 -3.76 -0.05
N VAL A 353 -7.88 -4.43 -1.12
CA VAL A 353 -7.06 -5.32 -1.97
C VAL A 353 -6.40 -4.55 -3.12
N SER A 354 -6.94 -3.40 -3.54
CA SER A 354 -6.33 -2.50 -4.52
C SER A 354 -5.14 -1.74 -3.89
N PRO A 355 -3.90 -1.89 -4.40
CA PRO A 355 -2.71 -1.26 -3.80
C PRO A 355 -2.71 0.28 -3.81
N THR A 356 -3.65 0.95 -4.49
CA THR A 356 -3.58 2.39 -4.76
C THR A 356 -4.55 3.29 -3.98
N ILE A 357 -5.36 2.81 -3.04
CA ILE A 357 -6.27 3.70 -2.27
C ILE A 357 -6.03 3.56 -0.78
N GLN A 358 -5.00 4.26 -0.28
CA GLN A 358 -4.78 4.45 1.17
C GLN A 358 -4.90 5.90 1.66
N GLU A 359 -5.52 6.82 0.89
CA GLU A 359 -5.64 8.23 1.33
C GLU A 359 -7.06 8.84 1.38
N VAL A 360 -8.14 8.12 1.06
CA VAL A 360 -9.50 8.74 1.00
C VAL A 360 -10.47 8.31 2.12
N VAL A 361 -10.14 7.33 2.97
CA VAL A 361 -11.07 6.88 4.04
C VAL A 361 -10.95 7.70 5.35
N SER A 362 -10.08 8.70 5.42
CA SER A 362 -9.96 9.58 6.60
C SER A 362 -10.91 10.78 6.61
N ASN A 363 -11.65 11.08 5.53
CA ASN A 363 -12.56 12.23 5.46
C ASN A 363 -13.96 11.87 4.94
N SER A 364 -14.71 11.07 5.70
CA SER A 364 -16.16 10.95 5.55
C SER A 364 -16.82 10.63 6.89
N SER A 365 -16.98 11.67 7.70
CA SER A 365 -17.88 11.68 8.85
C SER A 365 -19.33 11.63 8.37
N CYS A 366 -19.89 10.42 8.25
CA CYS A 366 -21.34 10.24 8.14
C CYS A 366 -21.88 9.72 9.48
N VAL A 367 -22.43 10.67 10.25
CA VAL A 367 -23.19 10.46 11.48
C VAL A 367 -24.32 9.46 11.22
N VAL A 368 -24.25 8.28 11.85
CA VAL A 368 -25.42 7.40 11.99
C VAL A 368 -26.17 7.86 13.23
N GLY A 369 -27.18 8.70 13.01
CA GLY A 369 -28.18 9.02 14.01
C GLY A 369 -28.97 7.78 14.38
N ARG A 370 -28.96 7.41 15.66
CA ARG A 370 -29.94 6.48 16.24
C ARG A 370 -31.31 7.17 16.24
N GLY A 371 -32.12 6.87 15.24
CA GLY A 371 -33.55 7.18 15.25
C GLY A 371 -34.33 6.01 15.84
N ASN A 372 -34.90 6.21 17.02
CA ASN A 372 -36.01 5.40 17.53
C ASN A 372 -37.21 5.54 16.59
N SER A 373 -37.71 4.43 16.07
CA SER A 373 -39.10 4.34 15.61
C SER A 373 -39.64 2.94 15.90
N THR A 374 -40.32 2.82 17.02
CA THR A 374 -41.27 1.74 17.29
C THR A 374 -42.49 1.96 16.41
N ALA A 375 -42.75 1.03 15.48
CA ALA A 375 -44.00 0.94 14.75
C ALA A 375 -44.71 -0.36 15.14
N ALA A 376 -45.99 -0.18 15.45
CA ALA A 376 -46.95 -1.16 15.89
C ALA A 376 -47.32 -2.19 14.80
N THR A 377 -47.57 -3.42 15.24
CA THR A 377 -48.60 -4.38 14.77
C THR A 377 -48.55 -5.54 15.79
N GLY A 378 -49.57 -5.93 16.57
CA GLY A 378 -51.01 -5.83 16.39
C GLY A 378 -51.55 -7.10 15.74
N THR A 379 -51.78 -8.17 16.52
CA THR A 379 -52.88 -9.16 16.34
C THR A 379 -52.97 -10.15 17.52
N SER A 380 -54.04 -9.98 18.30
CA SER A 380 -54.94 -10.96 18.95
C SER A 380 -54.52 -12.42 19.19
N ALA A 381 -54.67 -12.92 20.44
CA ALA A 381 -55.88 -13.61 20.91
C ALA A 381 -55.74 -14.17 22.36
N GLU A 382 -56.76 -13.88 23.17
CA GLU A 382 -57.40 -14.70 24.24
C GLU A 382 -56.56 -15.40 25.34
N SER A 383 -56.78 -15.00 26.60
CA SER A 383 -57.75 -15.66 27.53
C SER A 383 -57.47 -15.37 29.03
N THR A 384 -58.47 -14.74 29.65
CA THR A 384 -59.08 -15.00 30.98
C THR A 384 -58.29 -15.09 32.30
N ALA A 385 -58.86 -14.35 33.27
CA ALA A 385 -59.00 -14.61 34.72
C ALA A 385 -57.80 -14.24 35.64
N SER A 386 -57.96 -13.79 36.89
CA SER A 386 -58.99 -13.07 37.65
C SER A 386 -58.43 -12.89 39.08
N ALA A 387 -58.67 -11.72 39.68
CA ALA A 387 -59.03 -11.51 41.10
C ALA A 387 -58.02 -11.76 42.26
N THR A 388 -58.05 -10.77 43.17
CA THR A 388 -57.96 -10.83 44.66
C THR A 388 -56.60 -11.15 45.31
N SER A 389 -56.17 -10.59 46.46
CA SER A 389 -56.70 -9.68 47.50
C SER A 389 -55.59 -9.49 48.57
N ALA A 390 -55.61 -8.38 49.33
CA ALA A 390 -55.36 -8.19 50.79
C ALA A 390 -54.16 -8.92 51.47
N GLU A 391 -53.48 -8.50 52.55
CA GLU A 391 -53.53 -7.42 53.53
C GLU A 391 -52.30 -7.63 54.47
N SER A 392 -51.89 -6.56 55.18
CA SER A 392 -51.26 -6.58 56.52
C SER A 392 -49.84 -7.13 56.73
N ALA A 393 -48.96 -6.31 57.29
CA ALA A 393 -48.55 -6.40 58.71
C ALA A 393 -47.28 -5.58 58.96
N ALA A 394 -47.39 -4.56 59.82
CA ALA A 394 -46.25 -4.01 60.56
C ALA A 394 -45.91 -4.96 61.73
N PRO A 395 -44.67 -4.92 62.25
CA PRO A 395 -44.55 -4.40 63.60
C PRO A 395 -43.32 -3.51 63.87
N THR A 396 -43.49 -2.78 64.96
CA THR A 396 -42.66 -1.85 65.70
C THR A 396 -41.29 -2.36 66.15
N GLY A 397 -40.31 -1.46 66.27
CA GLY A 397 -39.09 -1.67 67.06
C GLY A 397 -38.10 -0.49 67.01
N ALA A 398 -38.05 0.30 68.09
CA ALA A 398 -37.21 1.48 68.24
C ALA A 398 -35.74 1.13 68.59
N GLY A 399 -34.79 1.96 68.15
CA GLY A 399 -33.40 1.92 68.63
C GLY A 399 -32.49 2.99 68.01
N ARG A 400 -32.29 4.09 68.76
CA ARG A 400 -31.12 5.03 68.86
C ARG A 400 -30.10 5.00 67.69
N GLY A 401 -29.78 6.10 67.01
CA GLY A 401 -29.46 7.43 67.55
C GLY A 401 -27.99 7.74 67.22
N GLY A 402 -27.75 8.61 66.24
CA GLY A 402 -26.41 9.04 65.80
C GLY A 402 -26.50 9.92 64.57
N VAL A 403 -26.93 11.18 64.76
CA VAL A 403 -26.94 12.20 63.71
C VAL A 403 -25.53 12.75 63.58
N ALA A 404 -24.81 12.35 62.52
CA ALA A 404 -23.68 13.10 61.99
C ALA A 404 -24.19 13.94 60.83
N VAL A 405 -24.31 15.24 61.06
CA VAL A 405 -24.56 16.24 60.02
C VAL A 405 -23.33 16.26 59.12
N SER A 406 -23.45 15.79 57.88
CA SER A 406 -22.46 16.05 56.82
C SER A 406 -23.07 17.04 55.82
N ASN A 407 -22.39 18.17 55.65
CA ASN A 407 -22.76 19.26 54.76
C ASN A 407 -22.54 18.83 53.30
N THR A 408 -23.54 18.19 52.69
CA THR A 408 -23.57 18.00 51.23
C THR A 408 -24.10 19.29 50.59
N THR A 409 -23.20 20.10 50.02
CA THR A 409 -23.59 21.33 49.31
C THR A 409 -24.05 20.95 47.89
N TYR A 410 -25.36 21.02 47.64
CA TYR A 410 -25.96 20.82 46.32
C TYR A 410 -25.65 22.03 45.42
N ILE A 411 -25.05 21.81 44.25
CA ILE A 411 -24.85 22.85 43.23
C ILE A 411 -25.73 22.51 42.02
N ASN A 412 -26.50 23.51 41.57
CA ASN A 412 -27.49 23.55 40.47
C ASN A 412 -28.95 23.25 40.86
N SER A 413 -29.61 24.22 41.49
CA SER A 413 -31.07 24.34 41.52
C SER A 413 -31.58 25.65 40.88
N GLY A 414 -30.82 26.20 39.93
CA GLY A 414 -31.15 27.50 39.33
C GLY A 414 -30.82 27.58 37.85
N LEU A 415 -31.34 26.66 37.03
CA LEU A 415 -31.70 26.87 35.62
C LEU A 415 -32.12 25.53 34.97
N LEU A 416 -33.29 25.54 34.34
CA LEU A 416 -33.85 24.56 33.37
C LEU A 416 -34.68 23.39 33.94
N GLU A 417 -36.00 23.58 33.92
CA GLU A 417 -36.98 22.50 33.73
C GLU A 417 -36.84 21.94 32.30
N VAL A 418 -36.06 20.87 32.11
CA VAL A 418 -36.26 19.92 31.01
C VAL A 418 -35.86 18.54 31.52
N GLY A 419 -36.79 17.57 31.46
CA GLY A 419 -36.57 16.21 31.94
C GLY A 419 -35.38 15.53 31.24
N GLY A 420 -34.28 15.34 31.98
CA GLY A 420 -33.12 14.55 31.59
C GLY A 420 -32.68 13.66 32.75
N VAL A 421 -32.22 12.45 32.44
CA VAL A 421 -31.63 11.52 33.40
C VAL A 421 -30.21 12.02 33.73
N TYR A 422 -30.01 12.53 34.95
CA TYR A 422 -28.70 13.00 35.42
C TYR A 422 -27.80 11.83 35.82
N ASN A 423 -26.55 11.83 35.36
CA ASN A 423 -25.53 10.85 35.75
C ASN A 423 -24.59 11.49 36.78
N ILE A 424 -24.96 11.40 38.05
CA ILE A 424 -24.26 12.04 39.17
C ILE A 424 -23.27 11.04 39.80
N THR A 425 -22.04 11.50 40.06
CA THR A 425 -20.99 10.75 40.76
C THR A 425 -20.54 11.49 42.02
N LEU A 426 -20.16 10.73 43.04
CA LEU A 426 -19.52 11.20 44.28
C LEU A 426 -18.02 10.96 44.16
N ASN A 427 -17.24 12.03 44.16
CA ASN A 427 -15.80 12.01 43.91
C ASN A 427 -15.05 12.79 44.97
N GLN A 428 -13.77 12.49 45.16
CA GLN A 428 -12.90 13.32 45.99
C GLN A 428 -11.99 14.15 45.10
N THR A 429 -12.14 15.47 45.17
CA THR A 429 -11.34 16.42 44.38
C THR A 429 -10.29 17.09 45.26
N VAL A 430 -9.03 17.07 44.81
CA VAL A 430 -7.89 17.69 45.48
C VAL A 430 -7.56 19.05 44.87
N TYR A 431 -7.42 20.08 45.68
CA TYR A 431 -6.96 21.42 45.26
C TYR A 431 -6.00 22.00 46.30
N ASN A 432 -4.80 22.41 45.89
CA ASN A 432 -3.76 22.96 46.78
C ASN A 432 -3.51 22.13 48.07
N GLY A 433 -3.61 20.80 47.96
CA GLY A 433 -3.44 19.87 49.09
C GLY A 433 -4.69 19.67 49.96
N LEU A 434 -5.77 20.43 49.74
CA LEU A 434 -7.07 20.23 50.37
C LEU A 434 -7.83 19.13 49.61
N LYS A 435 -8.44 18.20 50.36
CA LYS A 435 -9.31 17.15 49.83
C LYS A 435 -10.76 17.51 50.10
N LEU A 436 -11.56 17.58 49.05
CA LEU A 436 -12.98 17.91 49.13
C LEU A 436 -13.80 16.76 48.56
N ASP A 437 -14.83 16.34 49.30
CA ASP A 437 -15.84 15.44 48.76
C ASP A 437 -16.79 16.27 47.88
N THR A 438 -16.91 15.87 46.63
CA THR A 438 -17.52 16.65 45.54
C THR A 438 -18.52 15.81 44.78
N THR A 439 -19.63 16.42 44.38
CA THR A 439 -20.62 15.78 43.53
C THR A 439 -20.49 16.31 42.11
N ILE A 440 -20.28 15.42 41.15
CA ILE A 440 -20.06 15.77 39.74
C ILE A 440 -21.20 15.23 38.90
N ASP A 441 -21.88 16.12 38.17
CA ASP A 441 -22.81 15.71 37.13
C ASP A 441 -22.06 15.53 35.82
N THR A 442 -21.85 14.27 35.45
CA THR A 442 -21.12 13.90 34.23
C THR A 442 -21.89 14.21 32.95
N SER A 443 -23.17 14.59 33.04
CA SER A 443 -23.99 14.99 31.89
C SER A 443 -23.75 16.45 31.45
N LEU A 444 -23.15 17.28 32.33
CA LEU A 444 -22.84 18.68 32.07
C LEU A 444 -21.54 18.87 31.27
N PRO A 445 -21.37 20.01 30.57
CA PRO A 445 -20.08 20.40 30.01
C PRO A 445 -19.01 20.58 31.10
N ILE A 446 -17.77 20.16 30.84
CA ILE A 446 -16.65 20.19 31.79
C ILE A 446 -16.40 21.60 32.33
N ALA A 447 -16.58 22.63 31.49
CA ALA A 447 -16.45 24.03 31.92
C ALA A 447 -17.44 24.42 33.02
N MET A 448 -18.65 23.85 33.02
CA MET A 448 -19.65 24.07 34.08
C MET A 448 -19.26 23.32 35.36
N VAL A 449 -18.77 22.09 35.22
CA VAL A 449 -18.29 21.29 36.35
C VAL A 449 -17.11 21.98 37.05
N VAL A 450 -16.11 22.42 36.28
CA VAL A 450 -14.93 23.13 36.81
C VAL A 450 -15.34 24.43 37.51
N ARG A 451 -16.26 25.22 36.94
CA ARG A 451 -16.80 26.43 37.60
C ARG A 451 -17.47 26.12 38.93
N GLY A 452 -18.29 25.06 38.98
CA GLY A 452 -18.92 24.60 40.23
C GLY A 452 -17.91 24.16 41.29
N LEU A 453 -16.86 23.45 40.87
CA LEU A 453 -15.78 23.01 41.76
C LEU A 453 -14.95 24.19 42.29
N VAL A 454 -14.61 25.16 41.45
CA VAL A 454 -13.88 26.38 41.86
C VAL A 454 -14.71 27.19 42.86
N ALA A 455 -16.01 27.37 42.60
CA ALA A 455 -16.92 28.03 43.55
C ALA A 455 -16.96 27.29 44.91
N THR A 456 -17.02 25.96 44.90
CA THR A 456 -16.98 25.14 46.12
C THR A 456 -15.68 25.36 46.92
N VAL A 457 -14.55 25.40 46.22
CA VAL A 457 -13.22 25.60 46.81
C VAL A 457 -13.09 27.00 47.42
N GLU A 458 -13.53 28.04 46.70
CA GLU A 458 -13.48 29.43 47.16
C GLU A 458 -14.37 29.64 48.40
N LEU A 459 -15.56 29.04 48.42
CA LEU A 459 -16.48 29.06 49.57
C LEU A 459 -15.97 28.26 50.77
N SER A 460 -15.05 27.32 50.56
CA SER A 460 -14.46 26.48 51.61
C SER A 460 -13.14 27.04 52.16
N SER A 461 -12.59 28.10 51.58
CA SER A 461 -11.33 28.71 52.00
C SER A 461 -11.55 29.67 53.19
N PRO A 462 -10.82 29.53 54.32
CA PRO A 462 -11.10 30.24 55.57
C PRO A 462 -10.79 31.76 55.56
N SER A 463 -10.55 32.37 54.40
CA SER A 463 -10.06 33.75 54.28
C SER A 463 -11.06 34.78 53.74
N GLN A 464 -12.32 34.42 53.47
CA GLN A 464 -13.31 35.39 52.96
C GLN A 464 -14.64 35.35 53.72
N THR A 465 -14.72 36.13 54.80
CA THR A 465 -15.95 36.45 55.54
C THR A 465 -16.52 37.80 55.08
N SER A 466 -17.18 37.84 53.92
CA SER A 466 -18.15 38.90 53.66
C SER A 466 -19.22 38.49 52.63
N PRO A 467 -20.52 38.57 52.96
CA PRO A 467 -21.63 38.11 52.11
C PRO A 467 -21.88 38.98 50.87
N GLN A 468 -21.06 40.00 50.60
CA GLN A 468 -21.18 40.86 49.42
C GLN A 468 -20.27 40.44 48.24
N VAL A 469 -19.37 39.47 48.41
CA VAL A 469 -18.44 39.03 47.34
C VAL A 469 -18.94 37.79 46.57
N ALA A 470 -19.97 37.10 47.05
CA ALA A 470 -20.54 35.91 46.37
C ALA A 470 -21.15 36.19 44.97
N SER A 471 -21.30 37.47 44.59
CA SER A 471 -21.73 37.88 43.24
C SER A 471 -20.57 38.07 42.24
N GLN A 472 -19.32 37.90 42.70
CA GLN A 472 -18.11 37.88 41.90
C GLN A 472 -17.31 36.62 42.24
N ILE A 473 -17.86 35.42 41.98
CA ILE A 473 -16.99 34.27 41.72
C ILE A 473 -16.13 34.70 40.53
N ASP A 474 -14.81 34.76 40.70
CA ASP A 474 -13.94 35.29 39.66
C ASP A 474 -13.98 34.34 38.46
N ILE A 475 -14.85 34.65 37.50
CA ILE A 475 -15.03 33.87 36.27
C ILE A 475 -13.68 33.71 35.54
N ARG A 476 -12.72 34.62 35.79
CA ARG A 476 -11.34 34.48 35.30
C ARG A 476 -10.63 33.32 35.95
N ALA A 477 -10.64 33.19 37.28
CA ALA A 477 -10.03 32.08 38.01
C ALA A 477 -10.58 30.72 37.56
N ALA A 478 -11.89 30.61 37.29
CA ALA A 478 -12.47 29.35 36.84
C ALA A 478 -12.08 28.96 35.39
N ASN A 479 -11.83 29.94 34.52
CA ASN A 479 -11.33 29.69 33.16
C ASN A 479 -9.82 29.39 33.13
N GLU A 480 -9.10 29.64 34.23
CA GLU A 480 -7.68 29.35 34.41
C GLU A 480 -7.41 27.96 35.00
N MET A 481 -8.46 27.16 35.25
CA MET A 481 -8.37 25.86 35.91
C MET A 481 -8.90 24.74 35.02
N CYS A 482 -8.42 23.52 35.26
CA CYS A 482 -8.88 22.29 34.63
C CYS A 482 -8.95 21.14 35.65
N LEU A 483 -9.58 20.04 35.26
CA LEU A 483 -9.73 18.85 36.07
C LEU A 483 -8.85 17.73 35.50
N ARG A 484 -8.09 17.06 36.37
CA ARG A 484 -7.28 15.89 36.00
C ARG A 484 -7.58 14.72 36.94
N MET A 485 -7.39 13.49 36.48
CA MET A 485 -7.43 12.32 37.35
C MET A 485 -6.24 12.38 38.33
N LEU A 486 -6.44 12.14 39.63
CA LEU A 486 -5.34 12.28 40.61
C LEU A 486 -4.24 11.24 40.39
N GLU A 487 -4.63 10.00 40.08
CA GLU A 487 -3.71 8.85 39.98
C GLU A 487 -2.93 8.86 38.66
N THR A 488 -3.64 9.06 37.54
CA THR A 488 -3.02 9.03 36.21
C THR A 488 -2.56 10.40 35.76
N ASP A 489 -3.06 11.49 36.35
CA ASP A 489 -2.82 12.90 35.97
C ASP A 489 -3.23 13.20 34.49
N GLU A 490 -4.15 12.40 33.96
CA GLU A 490 -4.77 12.59 32.65
C GLU A 490 -5.80 13.72 32.71
N LEU A 491 -5.84 14.56 31.66
CA LEU A 491 -6.78 15.67 31.53
C LEU A 491 -8.21 15.16 31.30
N VAL A 492 -9.15 15.65 32.11
CA VAL A 492 -10.57 15.41 31.95
C VAL A 492 -11.14 16.45 30.99
N THR A 493 -11.52 15.99 29.80
CA THR A 493 -12.23 16.72 28.73
C THR A 493 -13.72 16.37 28.73
N ASP A 494 -14.54 17.12 27.97
CA ASP A 494 -15.96 16.82 27.76
C ASP A 494 -16.21 15.37 27.27
N GLU A 495 -15.32 14.86 26.40
CA GLU A 495 -15.41 13.48 25.87
C GLU A 495 -15.15 12.42 26.94
N THR A 496 -14.17 12.69 27.81
CA THR A 496 -13.74 11.75 28.85
C THR A 496 -14.62 11.84 30.10
N LEU A 497 -15.19 13.01 30.42
CA LEU A 497 -16.00 13.22 31.62
C LEU A 497 -17.12 12.19 31.75
N ARG A 498 -17.86 11.95 30.65
CA ARG A 498 -18.99 10.99 30.62
C ARG A 498 -18.57 9.52 30.72
N ASN A 499 -17.37 9.19 30.23
CA ASN A 499 -16.96 7.80 29.98
C ASN A 499 -15.87 7.29 30.94
N ARG A 500 -15.07 8.19 31.53
CA ARG A 500 -13.91 7.89 32.37
C ARG A 500 -14.14 8.18 33.85
N VAL A 501 -14.88 9.24 34.19
CA VAL A 501 -15.12 9.62 35.58
C VAL A 501 -16.22 8.73 36.14
N LYS A 502 -15.90 7.95 37.17
CA LYS A 502 -16.79 7.03 37.86
C LYS A 502 -16.96 7.46 39.32
N ASP A 503 -17.94 6.85 39.98
CA ASP A 503 -18.14 7.04 41.42
C ASP A 503 -16.90 6.61 42.21
N GLN A 504 -16.54 7.40 43.23
CA GLN A 504 -15.35 7.26 44.09
C GLN A 504 -13.99 7.55 43.42
N ASP A 505 -13.95 8.03 42.17
CA ASP A 505 -12.67 8.44 41.57
C ASP A 505 -12.08 9.66 42.30
N HIS A 506 -10.75 9.67 42.39
CA HIS A 506 -9.96 10.79 42.91
C HIS A 506 -9.55 11.73 41.78
N LEU A 507 -9.91 13.00 41.91
CA LEU A 507 -9.66 14.04 40.92
C LEU A 507 -8.79 15.13 41.51
N LYS A 508 -8.17 15.95 40.67
CA LYS A 508 -7.44 17.15 41.08
C LYS A 508 -7.80 18.34 40.21
N LEU A 509 -7.96 19.47 40.86
CA LEU A 509 -8.20 20.77 40.23
C LEU A 509 -6.84 21.49 40.13
N CYS A 510 -6.39 21.78 38.92
CA CYS A 510 -5.06 22.35 38.64
C CYS A 510 -5.12 23.41 37.53
N PRO A 511 -4.08 24.24 37.34
CA PRO A 511 -4.06 25.24 36.27
C PRO A 511 -4.35 24.64 34.90
N HIS A 512 -4.98 25.43 34.04
CA HIS A 512 -5.34 25.02 32.68
C HIS A 512 -4.06 24.70 31.87
N PRO A 513 -4.06 23.67 30.99
CA PRO A 513 -2.86 23.25 30.24
C PRO A 513 -2.20 24.38 29.44
N THR A 514 -2.98 25.37 28.99
CA THR A 514 -2.46 26.55 28.26
C THR A 514 -1.59 27.47 29.11
N ILE A 515 -1.88 27.57 30.41
CA ILE A 515 -1.11 28.37 31.37
C ILE A 515 0.18 27.63 31.72
N GLU A 516 0.08 26.34 32.04
CA GLU A 516 1.25 25.48 32.30
C GLU A 516 2.19 25.44 31.09
N ALA A 517 1.65 25.36 29.87
CA ALA A 517 2.43 25.41 28.64
C ALA A 517 3.20 26.73 28.49
N SER A 518 2.58 27.86 28.84
CA SER A 518 3.20 29.18 28.76
C SER A 518 4.35 29.33 29.76
N ASP A 519 4.14 28.91 31.01
CA ASP A 519 5.17 28.93 32.06
C ASP A 519 6.35 28.01 31.67
N LEU A 520 6.07 26.78 31.23
CA LEU A 520 7.12 25.84 30.84
C LEU A 520 7.89 26.30 29.59
N ALA A 521 7.24 26.95 28.61
CA ALA A 521 7.92 27.54 27.46
C ALA A 521 8.84 28.70 27.86
N ASP A 522 8.39 29.57 28.76
CA ASP A 522 9.16 30.73 29.25
C ASP A 522 10.39 30.27 30.07
N ARG A 523 10.22 29.25 30.93
CA ARG A 523 11.33 28.62 31.66
C ARG A 523 12.30 27.87 30.75
N LEU A 524 11.82 27.16 29.73
CA LEU A 524 12.71 26.46 28.79
C LEU A 524 13.58 27.46 28.02
N ARG A 525 13.04 28.62 27.65
CA ARG A 525 13.79 29.70 26.99
C ARG A 525 14.87 30.28 27.89
N SER A 526 14.58 30.54 29.17
CA SER A 526 15.58 31.09 30.10
C SER A 526 16.76 30.12 30.32
N LEU A 527 16.49 28.81 30.34
CA LEU A 527 17.51 27.77 30.47
C LEU A 527 18.49 27.71 29.29
N THR A 528 18.05 28.07 28.08
CA THR A 528 18.92 28.10 26.89
C THR A 528 19.77 29.36 26.77
N GLY A 529 19.52 30.39 27.59
CA GLY A 529 20.19 31.69 27.53
C GLY A 529 21.41 31.86 28.45
N THR A 530 21.73 30.86 29.28
CA THR A 530 22.81 30.95 30.28
C THR A 530 23.83 29.81 30.13
N PRO A 531 25.15 30.10 30.11
CA PRO A 531 26.19 29.06 29.98
C PRO A 531 26.16 28.00 31.11
N ASN A 532 25.67 28.38 32.29
CA ASN A 532 25.57 27.51 33.48
C ASN A 532 24.21 26.78 33.62
N GLY A 533 23.24 27.07 32.75
CA GLY A 533 21.90 26.44 32.76
C GLY A 533 21.83 25.12 31.97
N ALA A 534 22.89 24.78 31.22
CA ALA A 534 22.94 23.59 30.40
C ALA A 534 23.01 22.32 31.25
N GLY A 535 21.95 21.51 31.25
CA GLY A 535 21.95 20.20 31.91
C GLY A 535 21.67 20.19 33.43
N GLY A 536 21.32 21.33 34.03
CA GLY A 536 21.04 21.43 35.47
C GLY A 536 19.78 20.67 35.94
N PRO A 537 19.59 20.50 37.26
CA PRO A 537 18.42 19.81 37.84
C PRO A 537 17.07 20.40 37.40
N GLU A 538 17.01 21.71 37.22
CA GLU A 538 15.81 22.41 36.75
C GLU A 538 15.49 22.07 35.29
N ALA A 539 16.50 22.05 34.41
CA ALA A 539 16.31 21.64 33.01
C ALA A 539 15.80 20.19 32.91
N LYS A 540 16.36 19.28 33.71
CA LYS A 540 15.89 17.89 33.77
C LYS A 540 14.43 17.81 34.22
N ARG A 541 14.04 18.56 35.25
CA ARG A 541 12.66 18.61 35.74
C ARG A 541 11.69 19.14 34.67
N VAL A 542 12.02 20.25 34.03
CA VAL A 542 11.20 20.86 32.97
C VAL A 542 11.03 19.89 31.79
N LEU A 543 12.12 19.33 31.28
CA LEU A 543 12.08 18.40 30.14
C LEU A 543 11.33 17.10 30.47
N PHE A 544 11.46 16.60 31.70
CA PHE A 544 10.72 15.42 32.17
C PHE A 544 9.21 15.67 32.18
N VAL A 545 8.77 16.83 32.68
CA VAL A 545 7.35 17.23 32.66
C VAL A 545 6.84 17.39 31.22
N LEU A 546 7.65 17.99 30.33
CA LEU A 546 7.29 18.19 28.92
C LEU A 546 7.03 16.89 28.17
N GLN A 547 7.76 15.80 28.46
CA GLN A 547 7.50 14.49 27.82
C GLN A 547 6.06 14.01 28.00
N ARG A 548 5.43 14.40 29.10
CA ARG A 548 4.08 14.01 29.45
C ARG A 548 3.06 14.94 28.80
N TYR A 549 3.15 16.25 29.07
CA TYR A 549 2.13 17.21 28.64
C TYR A 549 2.18 17.55 27.16
N LEU A 550 3.32 17.38 26.46
CA LEU A 550 3.37 17.56 25.00
C LEU A 550 2.52 16.57 24.22
N LYS A 551 1.99 15.52 24.85
CA LYS A 551 1.01 14.59 24.25
C LYS A 551 -0.40 15.15 24.21
N GLU A 552 -0.66 16.27 24.89
CA GLU A 552 -1.98 16.89 25.00
C GLU A 552 -2.14 17.98 23.91
N PRO A 553 -3.22 17.98 23.11
CA PRO A 553 -3.41 18.93 22.02
C PRO A 553 -3.44 20.40 22.49
N GLU A 554 -4.14 20.69 23.57
CA GLU A 554 -4.28 22.05 24.11
C GLU A 554 -2.95 22.59 24.66
N PHE A 555 -2.22 21.75 25.41
CA PHE A 555 -0.90 22.09 25.94
C PHE A 555 0.10 22.33 24.80
N SER A 556 0.22 21.39 23.86
CA SER A 556 1.19 21.50 22.76
C SER A 556 0.91 22.72 21.88
N SER A 557 -0.36 23.10 21.71
CA SER A 557 -0.75 24.34 21.00
C SER A 557 -0.23 25.60 21.66
N ALA A 558 -0.51 25.78 22.95
CA ALA A 558 -0.05 26.94 23.69
C ALA A 558 1.49 26.96 23.79
N PHE A 559 2.12 25.79 23.94
CA PHE A 559 3.57 25.66 24.02
C PHE A 559 4.26 26.12 22.73
N VAL A 560 3.77 25.69 21.56
CA VAL A 560 4.28 26.12 20.25
C VAL A 560 4.03 27.61 20.02
N ALA A 561 2.82 28.10 20.32
CA ALA A 561 2.45 29.51 20.17
C ALA A 561 3.34 30.45 20.99
N ARG A 562 3.89 29.96 22.11
CA ARG A 562 4.83 30.71 22.98
C ARG A 562 6.30 30.56 22.56
N GLY A 563 6.59 29.89 21.44
CA GLY A 563 7.94 29.66 20.93
C GLY A 563 8.69 28.53 21.65
N GLY A 564 7.98 27.64 22.34
CA GLY A 564 8.56 26.52 23.08
C GLY A 564 9.24 25.48 22.18
N ALA A 565 8.76 25.29 20.94
CA ALA A 565 9.33 24.34 19.98
C ALA A 565 10.79 24.68 19.62
N LEU A 566 11.06 25.95 19.27
CA LEU A 566 12.41 26.42 18.97
C LEU A 566 13.33 26.39 20.22
N ALA A 567 12.78 26.68 21.40
CA ALA A 567 13.52 26.56 22.66
C ALA A 567 13.92 25.10 22.92
N LEU A 568 13.02 24.15 22.67
CA LEU A 568 13.28 22.72 22.77
C LEU A 568 14.33 22.25 21.74
N GLN A 569 14.28 22.77 20.51
CA GLN A 569 15.30 22.51 19.50
C GLN A 569 16.69 22.98 19.96
N ARG A 570 16.80 24.18 20.54
CA ARG A 570 18.06 24.68 21.12
C ARG A 570 18.56 23.79 22.25
N CYS A 571 17.68 23.27 23.10
CA CYS A 571 18.06 22.29 24.12
C CYS A 571 18.65 21.01 23.52
N VAL A 572 18.07 20.51 22.42
CA VAL A 572 18.60 19.32 21.71
C VAL A 572 19.99 19.59 21.12
N SER A 573 20.27 20.81 20.67
CA SER A 573 21.60 21.19 20.18
C SER A 573 22.63 21.45 21.28
N ALA A 574 22.19 21.82 22.49
CA ALA A 574 23.06 22.31 23.56
C ALA A 574 23.36 21.28 24.68
N PHE A 575 22.49 20.30 24.91
CA PHE A 575 22.60 19.37 26.03
C PHE A 575 23.23 18.03 25.64
N ASP A 576 23.71 17.29 26.63
CA ASP A 576 24.31 15.96 26.48
C ASP A 576 23.69 14.91 27.45
N GLY A 577 24.07 13.64 27.27
CA GLY A 577 23.71 12.53 28.16
C GLY A 577 22.21 12.36 28.41
N ASN A 578 21.84 12.13 29.67
CA ASN A 578 20.44 11.90 30.05
C ASN A 578 19.53 13.13 29.83
N THR A 579 20.07 14.34 29.94
CA THR A 579 19.27 15.55 29.71
C THR A 579 18.93 15.67 28.23
N LEU A 580 19.87 15.35 27.33
CA LEU A 580 19.62 15.26 25.90
C LEU A 580 18.57 14.18 25.58
N ALA A 581 18.68 13.00 26.21
CA ALA A 581 17.67 11.94 26.05
C ALA A 581 16.26 12.45 26.42
N TYR A 582 16.15 13.27 27.47
CA TYR A 582 14.87 13.86 27.84
C TYR A 582 14.36 14.91 26.84
N ALA A 583 15.25 15.75 26.32
CA ALA A 583 14.92 16.74 25.31
C ALA A 583 14.46 16.07 23.99
N LEU A 584 15.16 15.04 23.54
CA LEU A 584 14.79 14.26 22.35
C LEU A 584 13.45 13.54 22.53
N GLN A 585 13.20 12.96 23.70
CA GLN A 585 11.91 12.30 23.95
C GLN A 585 10.75 13.30 24.02
N ALA A 586 10.98 14.51 24.56
CA ALA A 586 10.00 15.59 24.53
C ALA A 586 9.76 16.08 23.09
N MET A 587 10.81 16.28 22.29
CA MET A 587 10.71 16.67 20.88
C MET A 587 9.97 15.61 20.06
N HIS A 588 10.27 14.33 20.27
CA HIS A 588 9.53 13.23 19.64
C HIS A 588 8.03 13.33 19.93
N ASN A 589 7.64 13.59 21.17
CA ASN A 589 6.21 13.70 21.52
C ASN A 589 5.56 14.95 20.91
N LEU A 590 6.28 16.07 20.83
CA LEU A 590 5.82 17.27 20.13
C LEU A 590 5.58 16.98 18.63
N VAL A 591 6.54 16.35 17.96
CA VAL A 591 6.43 15.99 16.54
C VAL A 591 5.33 14.97 16.29
N GLU A 592 5.10 14.04 17.23
CA GLU A 592 3.96 13.13 17.17
C GLU A 592 2.60 13.84 17.22
N GLN A 593 2.46 14.89 18.04
CA GLN A 593 1.19 15.61 18.18
C GLN A 593 0.96 16.73 17.18
N ARG A 594 1.99 17.49 16.81
CA ARG A 594 1.89 18.75 16.05
C ARG A 594 2.64 18.72 14.71
N GLY A 595 3.34 17.64 14.40
CA GLY A 595 4.24 17.61 13.26
C GLY A 595 5.42 18.57 13.46
N TRP A 596 5.77 19.32 12.41
CA TRP A 596 7.01 20.12 12.35
C TRP A 596 6.82 21.60 12.70
N GLU A 597 5.66 21.98 13.26
CA GLU A 597 5.32 23.36 13.58
C GLU A 597 6.24 23.99 14.64
N GLY A 598 6.79 25.17 14.33
CA GLY A 598 7.66 25.93 15.23
C GLY A 598 9.11 25.43 15.33
N LEU A 599 9.51 24.47 14.49
CA LEU A 599 10.90 24.02 14.31
C LEU A 599 11.51 24.66 13.05
N ASP A 600 12.83 24.77 13.00
CA ASP A 600 13.58 25.26 11.82
C ASP A 600 14.52 24.20 11.25
N GLY A 601 15.06 24.46 10.05
CA GLY A 601 15.94 23.56 9.28
C GLY A 601 17.12 22.97 10.05
N GLY A 602 17.61 23.66 11.09
CA GLY A 602 18.73 23.20 11.91
C GLY A 602 18.44 21.92 12.70
N VAL A 603 17.17 21.54 12.85
CA VAL A 603 16.79 20.30 13.55
C VAL A 603 17.33 19.05 12.84
N VAL A 604 17.36 19.04 11.50
CA VAL A 604 17.77 17.86 10.72
C VAL A 604 19.28 17.63 10.86
N GLU A 605 20.06 18.69 10.63
CA GLU A 605 21.51 18.66 10.79
C GLU A 605 21.92 18.33 12.23
N GLY A 606 21.20 18.89 13.21
CA GLY A 606 21.38 18.58 14.63
C GLY A 606 21.16 17.10 14.94
N LEU A 607 20.06 16.51 14.46
CA LEU A 607 19.74 15.10 14.67
C LEU A 607 20.74 14.15 13.99
N VAL A 608 21.14 14.46 12.75
CA VAL A 608 22.18 13.70 12.03
C VAL A 608 23.51 13.76 12.79
N THR A 609 23.89 14.94 13.29
CA THR A 609 25.11 15.14 14.08
C THR A 609 25.07 14.36 15.41
N ILE A 610 23.94 14.42 16.13
CA ILE A 610 23.73 13.65 17.37
C ILE A 610 23.88 12.16 17.10
N LEU A 611 23.27 11.65 16.02
CA LEU A 611 23.38 10.25 15.65
C LEU A 611 24.77 9.84 15.19
N VAL A 612 25.69 10.76 14.87
CA VAL A 612 27.11 10.40 14.66
C VAL A 612 27.88 10.38 15.98
N ARG A 613 27.59 11.34 16.87
CA ARG A 613 28.39 11.57 18.10
C ARG A 613 28.01 10.66 19.27
N GLU A 614 26.75 10.32 19.41
CA GLU A 614 26.21 9.64 20.60
C GLU A 614 26.14 8.12 20.40
N GLU A 615 26.47 7.32 21.42
CA GLU A 615 26.37 5.84 21.36
C GLU A 615 25.31 5.26 22.30
N LEU A 616 24.67 6.10 23.12
CA LEU A 616 23.67 5.65 24.09
C LEU A 616 22.33 5.36 23.40
N THR A 617 21.77 4.17 23.64
CA THR A 617 20.49 3.72 23.05
C THR A 617 19.32 4.64 23.40
N ASN A 618 19.28 5.16 24.63
CA ASN A 618 18.21 6.08 25.08
C ASN A 618 18.23 7.43 24.36
N ILE A 619 19.34 7.83 23.74
CA ILE A 619 19.48 9.02 22.89
C ILE A 619 19.24 8.65 21.42
N CYS A 620 19.88 7.59 20.93
CA CYS A 620 19.80 7.19 19.53
C CYS A 620 18.39 6.78 19.12
N ARG A 621 17.64 6.08 19.99
CA ARG A 621 16.27 5.61 19.69
C ARG A 621 15.29 6.75 19.39
N PRO A 622 15.11 7.78 20.26
CA PRO A 622 14.23 8.90 19.95
C PRO A 622 14.75 9.73 18.77
N ALA A 623 16.06 9.99 18.65
CA ALA A 623 16.62 10.74 17.51
C ALA A 623 16.34 10.04 16.17
N THR A 624 16.54 8.72 16.11
CA THR A 624 16.22 7.88 14.95
C THR A 624 14.73 7.93 14.62
N SER A 625 13.86 7.85 15.63
CA SER A 625 12.41 7.87 15.43
C SER A 625 11.93 9.20 14.86
N ILE A 626 12.52 10.32 15.32
CA ILE A 626 12.22 11.67 14.78
C ILE A 626 12.66 11.75 13.31
N LEU A 627 13.88 11.33 12.97
CA LEU A 627 14.34 11.34 11.57
C LEU A 627 13.51 10.40 10.68
N ALA A 628 13.13 9.22 11.18
CA ALA A 628 12.27 8.31 10.43
C ALA A 628 10.91 8.94 10.09
N LYS A 629 10.29 9.62 11.06
CA LYS A 629 9.05 10.38 10.84
C LYS A 629 9.24 11.54 9.86
N LEU A 630 10.38 12.22 9.93
CA LEU A 630 10.74 13.32 9.03
C LEU A 630 10.82 12.87 7.58
N VAL A 631 11.51 11.75 7.35
CA VAL A 631 11.64 11.16 6.01
C VAL A 631 10.31 10.64 5.49
N SER A 632 9.47 10.10 6.37
CA SER A 632 8.16 9.54 6.01
C SER A 632 7.08 10.60 5.78
N SER A 633 7.27 11.85 6.25
CA SER A 633 6.34 12.94 5.94
C SER A 633 6.48 13.40 4.49
N LEU A 634 5.38 13.32 3.73
CA LEU A 634 5.30 13.81 2.35
C LEU A 634 5.50 15.34 2.33
N PRO A 635 6.34 15.88 1.44
CA PRO A 635 6.34 17.32 1.18
C PRO A 635 4.97 17.70 0.62
N ALA A 636 4.24 18.57 1.32
CA ALA A 636 2.90 18.98 0.90
C ALA A 636 2.93 19.50 -0.55
N ALA A 637 2.16 18.87 -1.44
CA ALA A 637 2.04 19.29 -2.83
C ALA A 637 1.72 20.79 -2.91
N PRO A 638 2.22 21.52 -3.93
CA PRO A 638 1.83 22.91 -4.14
C PRO A 638 0.35 22.97 -4.49
N THR A 639 -0.49 23.17 -3.47
CA THR A 639 -1.91 23.44 -3.63
C THR A 639 -2.08 24.86 -4.15
N ALA A 640 -2.56 24.99 -5.39
CA ALA A 640 -3.23 26.21 -5.84
C ALA A 640 -4.63 26.22 -5.20
N SER A 641 -4.72 26.62 -3.93
CA SER A 641 -6.00 26.74 -3.21
C SER A 641 -6.50 28.19 -3.24
N THR A 642 -7.68 28.41 -3.80
CA THR A 642 -8.46 29.67 -3.77
C THR A 642 -9.39 29.80 -2.56
N ASP A 643 -9.22 28.98 -1.52
CA ASP A 643 -10.05 29.02 -0.31
C ASP A 643 -9.29 29.65 0.88
N PRO A 644 -9.70 30.83 1.41
CA PRO A 644 -9.01 31.51 2.50
C PRO A 644 -9.16 30.86 3.88
N SER A 645 -9.95 29.79 4.01
CA SER A 645 -10.40 29.27 5.32
C SER A 645 -9.66 28.02 5.82
N THR A 646 -8.78 27.43 5.02
CA THR A 646 -7.96 26.27 5.47
C THR A 646 -6.60 26.75 5.97
N PRO A 647 -6.17 26.41 7.21
CA PRO A 647 -4.84 26.80 7.68
C PRO A 647 -3.77 26.12 6.81
N GLN A 648 -3.17 26.90 5.91
CA GLN A 648 -1.98 26.52 5.16
C GLN A 648 -0.84 26.20 6.14
N GLN A 649 -0.18 25.06 5.97
CA GLN A 649 1.09 24.83 6.67
C GLN A 649 2.10 25.91 6.27
N PRO A 650 2.84 26.50 7.23
CA PRO A 650 3.80 27.55 6.93
C PRO A 650 4.88 27.04 5.98
N ALA A 651 5.30 27.89 5.01
CA ALA A 651 6.27 27.55 3.97
C ALA A 651 7.60 26.99 4.51
N SER A 652 7.98 27.35 5.75
CA SER A 652 9.17 26.86 6.45
C SER A 652 9.18 25.34 6.68
N ASN A 653 8.01 24.69 6.77
CA ASN A 653 7.92 23.26 7.07
C ASN A 653 8.18 22.38 5.83
N ARG A 654 8.10 22.92 4.61
CA ARG A 654 8.34 22.15 3.37
C ARG A 654 9.83 21.83 3.16
N GLU A 655 10.72 22.70 3.60
CA GLU A 655 12.19 22.50 3.50
C GLU A 655 12.71 21.50 4.55
N LEU A 656 11.89 21.20 5.56
CA LEU A 656 12.21 20.37 6.70
C LEU A 656 11.93 18.88 6.49
N THR A 657 11.00 18.53 5.60
CA THR A 657 10.43 17.18 5.51
C THR A 657 10.86 16.41 4.27
N GLY A 658 10.90 15.09 4.38
CA GLY A 658 11.21 14.18 3.28
C GLY A 658 12.68 13.78 3.22
N PHE A 659 12.99 12.91 2.27
CA PHE A 659 14.34 12.35 2.11
C PHE A 659 15.38 13.42 1.78
N GLU A 660 15.04 14.43 0.97
CA GLU A 660 16.02 15.45 0.52
C GLU A 660 16.62 16.28 1.66
N ALA A 661 15.84 16.60 2.69
CA ALA A 661 16.34 17.30 3.87
C ALA A 661 17.43 16.46 4.60
N VAL A 662 17.20 15.15 4.74
CA VAL A 662 18.19 14.24 5.33
C VAL A 662 19.36 14.03 4.38
N ASN A 663 19.13 13.93 3.08
CA ASN A 663 20.17 13.79 2.06
C ASN A 663 21.15 14.97 2.07
N ALA A 664 20.64 16.20 2.20
CA ALA A 664 21.45 17.40 2.37
C ALA A 664 22.29 17.35 3.67
N ALA A 665 21.69 16.94 4.79
CA ALA A 665 22.42 16.77 6.05
C ALA A 665 23.43 15.60 6.01
N MET A 666 23.19 14.57 5.22
CA MET A 666 24.15 13.49 4.98
C MET A 666 25.36 13.96 4.18
N ALA A 667 25.18 14.93 3.27
CA ALA A 667 26.28 15.54 2.54
C ALA A 667 27.19 16.39 3.45
N THR A 668 26.62 17.07 4.45
CA THR A 668 27.40 17.82 5.45
C THR A 668 28.04 16.92 6.49
N GLN A 669 27.45 15.74 6.75
CA GLN A 669 27.97 14.75 7.71
C GLN A 669 28.17 13.35 7.07
N PRO A 670 29.26 13.12 6.32
CA PRO A 670 29.51 11.85 5.61
C PRO A 670 29.64 10.62 6.53
N ALA A 671 29.95 10.81 7.82
CA ALA A 671 30.08 9.73 8.80
C ALA A 671 28.72 9.13 9.25
N PHE A 672 27.60 9.76 8.89
CA PHE A 672 26.27 9.34 9.30
C PHE A 672 25.90 7.91 8.87
N LEU A 673 25.90 7.65 7.57
CA LEU A 673 25.51 6.36 7.02
C LEU A 673 26.47 5.22 7.46
N PRO A 674 27.81 5.40 7.44
CA PRO A 674 28.74 4.42 8.03
C PRO A 674 28.44 4.11 9.50
N THR A 675 28.08 5.13 10.29
CA THR A 675 27.75 4.94 11.71
C THR A 675 26.47 4.13 11.89
N LEU A 676 25.44 4.39 11.07
CA LEU A 676 24.18 3.66 11.09
C LEU A 676 24.37 2.18 10.72
N VAL A 677 25.14 1.91 9.67
CA VAL A 677 25.48 0.54 9.25
C VAL A 677 26.31 -0.18 10.31
N ARG A 678 27.30 0.49 10.93
CA ARG A 678 28.10 -0.08 12.01
C ARG A 678 27.23 -0.51 13.21
N ARG A 679 26.20 0.26 13.55
CA ARG A 679 25.28 -0.04 14.66
C ARG A 679 24.42 -1.28 14.46
N LEU A 680 24.30 -1.79 13.23
CA LEU A 680 23.74 -3.12 12.97
C LEU A 680 24.57 -4.24 13.63
N SER A 681 25.82 -3.95 14.01
CA SER A 681 26.68 -4.83 14.82
C SER A 681 26.76 -4.48 16.31
N ALA A 682 25.91 -3.57 16.79
CA ALA A 682 25.83 -3.30 18.23
C ALA A 682 25.37 -4.56 18.98
N PRO A 683 25.85 -4.79 20.22
CA PRO A 683 25.40 -5.92 21.04
C PRO A 683 23.95 -5.75 21.52
N ASP A 684 23.46 -4.51 21.62
CA ASP A 684 22.10 -4.18 22.04
C ASP A 684 21.10 -4.33 20.88
N PRO A 685 20.10 -5.24 20.97
CA PRO A 685 19.08 -5.41 19.94
C PRO A 685 18.25 -4.15 19.69
N SER A 686 18.07 -3.29 20.70
CA SER A 686 17.31 -2.05 20.57
C SER A 686 18.02 -1.04 19.65
N MET A 687 19.35 -0.98 19.75
CA MET A 687 20.20 -0.16 18.87
C MET A 687 20.20 -0.70 17.44
N GLN A 688 20.28 -2.02 17.26
CA GLN A 688 20.16 -2.67 15.95
C GLN A 688 18.81 -2.36 15.31
N LEU A 689 17.72 -2.49 16.07
CA LEU A 689 16.35 -2.23 15.63
C LEU A 689 16.16 -0.79 15.17
N ALA A 690 16.59 0.18 15.99
CA ALA A 690 16.51 1.60 15.63
C ALA A 690 17.28 1.88 14.33
N SER A 691 18.49 1.34 14.21
CA SER A 691 19.35 1.58 13.04
C SER A 691 18.79 0.96 11.76
N LEU A 692 18.30 -0.29 11.84
CA LEU A 692 17.68 -0.99 10.72
C LEU A 692 16.36 -0.32 10.29
N HIS A 693 15.54 0.12 11.25
CA HIS A 693 14.31 0.84 10.97
C HIS A 693 14.59 2.12 10.17
N LEU A 694 15.57 2.93 10.59
CA LEU A 694 15.93 4.14 9.85
C LEU A 694 16.47 3.84 8.45
N LEU A 695 17.29 2.80 8.31
CA LEU A 695 17.77 2.36 6.99
C LEU A 695 16.61 1.95 6.07
N ASN A 696 15.63 1.19 6.59
CA ASN A 696 14.44 0.79 5.83
C ASN A 696 13.62 2.01 5.41
N VAL A 697 13.45 2.99 6.30
CA VAL A 697 12.71 4.23 5.99
C VAL A 697 13.46 5.07 4.94
N LEU A 698 14.78 5.21 5.05
CA LEU A 698 15.59 5.90 4.04
C LEU A 698 15.51 5.20 2.68
N LEU A 699 15.68 3.87 2.65
CA LEU A 699 15.54 3.06 1.43
C LEU A 699 14.14 3.14 0.80
N ARG A 700 13.09 3.23 1.62
CA ARG A 700 11.70 3.35 1.14
C ARG A 700 11.44 4.70 0.47
N HIS A 701 11.95 5.78 1.04
CA HIS A 701 11.60 7.15 0.66
C HIS A 701 12.69 7.87 -0.15
N VAL A 702 13.79 7.19 -0.48
CA VAL A 702 14.86 7.75 -1.32
C VAL A 702 14.31 8.27 -2.65
N SER A 703 14.66 9.51 -2.97
CA SER A 703 14.24 10.20 -4.19
C SER A 703 14.86 9.55 -5.44
N GLU A 704 14.19 9.67 -6.59
CA GLU A 704 14.69 9.09 -7.85
C GLU A 704 16.08 9.65 -8.23
N SER A 705 16.36 10.91 -7.94
CA SER A 705 17.64 11.57 -8.20
C SER A 705 18.78 11.01 -7.35
N ALA A 706 18.54 10.73 -6.07
CA ALA A 706 19.57 10.26 -5.13
C ALA A 706 19.67 8.73 -5.04
N ARG A 707 18.70 7.98 -5.59
CA ARG A 707 18.61 6.51 -5.40
C ARG A 707 19.83 5.74 -5.87
N ASP A 708 20.33 6.03 -7.07
CA ASP A 708 21.47 5.31 -7.62
C ASP A 708 22.76 5.59 -6.80
N ASP A 709 22.96 6.82 -6.31
CA ASP A 709 24.06 7.17 -5.39
C ASP A 709 23.92 6.49 -4.03
N PHE A 710 22.71 6.54 -3.45
CA PHE A 710 22.41 5.95 -2.15
C PHE A 710 22.59 4.42 -2.17
N ALA A 711 22.13 3.74 -3.23
CA ALA A 711 22.37 2.31 -3.42
C ALA A 711 23.86 1.98 -3.49
N ARG A 712 24.65 2.75 -4.26
CA ARG A 712 26.12 2.59 -4.33
C ARG A 712 26.77 2.78 -2.97
N LEU A 713 26.36 3.77 -2.19
CA LEU A 713 26.87 4.01 -0.84
C LEU A 713 26.61 2.80 0.07
N LEU A 714 25.40 2.23 0.04
CA LEU A 714 25.06 1.03 0.83
C LEU A 714 25.88 -0.20 0.42
N ASP A 715 26.13 -0.37 -0.88
CA ASP A 715 26.97 -1.46 -1.41
C ASP A 715 28.43 -1.31 -0.95
N VAL A 716 29.00 -0.10 -1.04
CA VAL A 716 30.37 0.21 -0.56
C VAL A 716 30.49 -0.07 0.94
N LEU A 717 29.48 0.30 1.73
CA LEU A 717 29.42 0.04 3.17
C LEU A 717 29.11 -1.42 3.52
N ARG A 718 28.83 -2.26 2.52
CA ARG A 718 28.43 -3.66 2.68
C ARG A 718 27.21 -3.83 3.60
N CYS A 719 26.25 -2.91 3.53
CA CYS A 719 25.07 -2.90 4.39
C CYS A 719 24.35 -4.26 4.39
N GLY A 720 24.16 -4.85 3.20
CA GLY A 720 23.54 -6.17 3.07
C GLY A 720 24.25 -7.28 3.85
N ALA A 721 25.58 -7.22 4.01
CA ALA A 721 26.32 -8.21 4.78
C ALA A 721 26.06 -8.10 6.29
N PHE A 722 25.92 -6.87 6.80
CA PHE A 722 25.54 -6.64 8.19
C PHE A 722 24.12 -7.13 8.48
N VAL A 723 23.17 -6.85 7.58
CA VAL A 723 21.77 -7.33 7.70
C VAL A 723 21.70 -8.85 7.65
N ALA A 724 22.41 -9.49 6.71
CA ALA A 724 22.50 -10.95 6.63
C ALA A 724 23.09 -11.56 7.90
N ARG A 725 24.12 -10.94 8.48
CA ARG A 725 24.72 -11.40 9.75
C ARG A 725 23.69 -11.40 10.89
N ILE A 726 22.87 -10.34 11.03
CA ILE A 726 21.81 -10.28 12.06
C ILE A 726 20.88 -11.49 11.94
N ALA A 727 20.42 -11.80 10.73
CA ALA A 727 19.53 -12.93 10.48
C ALA A 727 20.19 -14.28 10.80
N LEU A 728 21.47 -14.44 10.46
CA LEU A 728 22.24 -15.67 10.71
C LEU A 728 22.59 -15.87 12.19
N SER A 729 22.62 -14.81 13.00
CA SER A 729 23.02 -14.86 14.41
C SER A 729 21.88 -15.21 15.40
N GLY A 730 20.68 -15.53 14.92
CA GLY A 730 19.52 -15.79 15.79
C GLY A 730 18.94 -14.51 16.40
N CYS A 731 18.40 -13.63 15.54
CA CYS A 731 17.86 -12.32 15.93
C CYS A 731 16.59 -12.40 16.79
N SER A 732 16.32 -11.32 17.55
CA SER A 732 15.09 -11.18 18.36
C SER A 732 13.82 -11.16 17.49
N GLU A 733 12.67 -11.55 18.06
CA GLU A 733 11.38 -11.52 17.35
C GLU A 733 11.00 -10.12 16.84
N GLU A 734 11.47 -9.06 17.52
CA GLU A 734 11.22 -7.67 17.13
C GLU A 734 11.98 -7.23 15.86
N LEU A 735 13.11 -7.87 15.56
CA LEU A 735 13.93 -7.57 14.37
C LEU A 735 13.41 -8.26 13.10
N LYS A 736 12.71 -9.40 13.24
CA LYS A 736 12.24 -10.19 12.08
C LYS A 736 11.36 -9.39 11.09
N PRO A 737 10.38 -8.57 11.54
CA PRO A 737 9.60 -7.75 10.61
C PRO A 737 10.46 -6.73 9.84
N HIS A 738 11.48 -6.16 10.48
CA HIS A 738 12.38 -5.18 9.87
C HIS A 738 13.35 -5.85 8.88
N LEU A 739 13.77 -7.09 9.13
CA LEU A 739 14.52 -7.89 8.17
C LEU A 739 13.68 -8.24 6.94
N ALA A 740 12.43 -8.67 7.15
CA ALA A 740 11.49 -8.95 6.05
C ALA A 740 11.18 -7.70 5.21
N GLU A 741 11.05 -6.54 5.88
CA GLU A 741 10.92 -5.23 5.24
C GLU A 741 12.17 -4.88 4.40
N TYR A 742 13.38 -5.05 4.95
CA TYR A 742 14.63 -4.84 4.21
C TYR A 742 14.72 -5.75 2.98
N GLN A 743 14.35 -7.03 3.11
CA GLN A 743 14.27 -7.96 1.99
C GLN A 743 13.29 -7.47 0.93
N THR A 744 12.11 -7.00 1.32
CA THR A 744 11.12 -6.46 0.38
C THR A 744 11.67 -5.25 -0.38
N LEU A 745 12.39 -4.35 0.31
CA LEU A 745 13.04 -3.20 -0.30
C LEU A 745 14.19 -3.62 -1.25
N ALA A 746 14.98 -4.63 -0.89
CA ALA A 746 16.00 -5.19 -1.76
C ALA A 746 15.42 -5.82 -3.03
N VAL A 747 14.30 -6.57 -2.91
CA VAL A 747 13.57 -7.14 -4.07
C VAL A 747 13.05 -6.03 -4.98
N ARG A 748 12.54 -4.93 -4.43
CA ARG A 748 12.10 -3.75 -5.20
C ARG A 748 13.24 -3.13 -6.00
N GLU A 749 14.42 -3.00 -5.39
CA GLU A 749 15.57 -2.44 -6.08
C GLU A 749 16.08 -3.36 -7.21
N LEU A 750 16.11 -4.68 -6.98
CA LEU A 750 16.39 -5.66 -8.03
C LEU A 750 15.34 -5.61 -9.15
N HIS A 751 14.05 -5.48 -8.81
CA HIS A 751 12.96 -5.36 -9.79
C HIS A 751 13.13 -4.12 -10.66
N ARG A 752 13.47 -2.98 -10.05
CA ARG A 752 13.74 -1.73 -10.75
C ARG A 752 14.88 -1.91 -11.76
N LYS A 753 16.01 -2.47 -11.34
CA LYS A 753 17.14 -2.78 -12.24
C LYS A 753 16.75 -3.75 -13.35
N LYS A 754 15.90 -4.74 -13.06
CA LYS A 754 15.36 -5.66 -14.07
C LYS A 754 14.46 -4.99 -15.10
N LYS A 755 13.69 -3.97 -14.70
CA LYS A 755 12.80 -3.22 -15.60
C LYS A 755 13.49 -2.07 -16.34
N ARG A 756 14.62 -1.59 -15.84
CA ARG A 756 15.40 -0.53 -16.49
C ARG A 756 16.04 -1.06 -17.77
N ALA A 757 15.69 -0.46 -18.91
CA ALA A 757 16.24 -0.86 -20.20
C ALA A 757 17.74 -0.55 -20.30
N VAL A 758 18.47 -1.41 -21.01
CA VAL A 758 19.88 -1.16 -21.36
C VAL A 758 19.92 -0.21 -22.56
N VAL A 759 20.47 0.99 -22.36
CA VAL A 759 20.42 2.08 -23.34
C VAL A 759 21.73 2.23 -24.15
N GLY A 760 21.69 3.10 -25.16
CA GLY A 760 22.83 3.40 -26.03
C GLY A 760 23.92 4.23 -25.35
N ASP A 761 25.10 4.27 -25.97
CA ASP A 761 26.25 5.02 -25.47
C ASP A 761 25.90 6.52 -25.37
N GLY A 762 26.15 7.12 -24.20
CA GLY A 762 25.83 8.53 -23.89
C GLY A 762 24.60 8.77 -23.02
N GLN A 763 23.64 7.84 -22.95
CA GLN A 763 22.45 7.97 -22.08
C GLN A 763 22.66 7.42 -20.67
N ALA A 764 23.45 6.35 -20.53
CA ALA A 764 23.86 5.78 -19.24
C ALA A 764 25.34 5.37 -19.29
N PRO A 765 26.27 6.23 -18.84
CA PRO A 765 27.71 5.95 -18.94
C PRO A 765 28.15 4.64 -18.28
N ALA A 766 27.57 4.30 -17.12
CA ALA A 766 27.87 3.07 -16.40
C ALA A 766 27.57 1.80 -17.22
N GLN A 767 26.43 1.76 -17.93
CA GLN A 767 26.06 0.62 -18.77
C GLN A 767 27.01 0.47 -19.96
N GLY A 768 27.39 1.58 -20.59
CA GLY A 768 28.38 1.60 -21.68
C GLY A 768 29.74 1.07 -21.22
N ILE A 769 30.21 1.47 -20.04
CA ILE A 769 31.45 0.97 -19.43
C ILE A 769 31.38 -0.55 -19.23
N MET A 770 30.29 -1.07 -18.64
CA MET A 770 30.13 -2.52 -18.43
C MET A 770 30.18 -3.31 -19.74
N MET A 771 29.53 -2.81 -20.80
CA MET A 771 29.56 -3.46 -22.11
C MET A 771 30.98 -3.46 -22.73
N GLN A 772 31.73 -2.37 -22.58
CA GLN A 772 33.12 -2.29 -23.03
C GLN A 772 34.02 -3.25 -22.23
N GLU A 773 33.87 -3.31 -20.91
CA GLU A 773 34.61 -4.22 -20.05
C GLU A 773 34.35 -5.70 -20.40
N ILE A 774 33.11 -6.06 -20.76
CA ILE A 774 32.78 -7.41 -21.29
C ILE A 774 33.56 -7.70 -22.57
N LEU A 775 33.58 -6.78 -23.54
CA LEU A 775 34.32 -6.98 -24.80
C LEU A 775 35.84 -7.03 -24.61
N ASN A 776 36.36 -6.24 -23.67
CA ASN A 776 37.77 -6.25 -23.28
C ASN A 776 38.15 -7.60 -22.67
N ALA A 777 37.35 -8.10 -21.72
CA ALA A 777 37.56 -9.41 -21.10
C ALA A 777 37.39 -10.58 -22.08
N ALA A 778 36.64 -10.37 -23.17
CA ALA A 778 36.49 -11.30 -24.28
C ALA A 778 37.63 -11.22 -25.32
N SER A 779 38.52 -10.23 -25.23
CA SER A 779 39.54 -9.90 -26.26
C SER A 779 38.96 -9.59 -27.65
N LEU A 780 37.74 -9.02 -27.70
CA LEU A 780 37.02 -8.71 -28.94
C LEU A 780 36.95 -7.20 -29.26
N ASN A 781 37.60 -6.36 -28.46
CA ASN A 781 37.57 -4.90 -28.61
C ASN A 781 38.68 -4.33 -29.53
N SER A 782 39.37 -5.17 -30.30
CA SER A 782 40.41 -4.71 -31.24
C SER A 782 39.81 -4.13 -32.53
N PRO A 783 40.39 -3.06 -33.11
CA PRO A 783 39.93 -2.44 -34.35
C PRO A 783 40.03 -3.36 -35.58
N ASN A 784 40.80 -4.44 -35.51
CA ASN A 784 41.01 -5.40 -36.61
C ASN A 784 39.96 -6.53 -36.66
N PHE A 785 38.85 -6.45 -35.91
CA PHE A 785 37.85 -7.51 -35.85
C PHE A 785 36.68 -7.30 -36.80
N ASP A 786 36.54 -8.22 -37.78
CA ASP A 786 35.46 -8.29 -38.78
C ASP A 786 34.14 -8.82 -38.16
N GLY A 787 33.45 -7.97 -37.40
CA GLY A 787 32.06 -8.17 -36.98
C GLY A 787 31.78 -9.39 -36.08
N GLY A 788 30.52 -9.56 -35.64
CA GLY A 788 30.11 -10.75 -34.90
C GLY A 788 30.53 -10.81 -33.43
N LYS A 789 30.86 -9.67 -32.81
CA LYS A 789 31.47 -9.61 -31.47
C LYS A 789 30.53 -10.17 -30.40
N TRP A 790 29.26 -9.79 -30.44
CA TRP A 790 28.30 -10.19 -29.40
C TRP A 790 27.83 -11.63 -29.56
N LYS A 791 27.69 -12.12 -30.79
CA LYS A 791 27.44 -13.55 -31.04
C LYS A 791 28.55 -14.44 -30.50
N ARG A 792 29.82 -14.00 -30.59
CA ARG A 792 30.97 -14.74 -30.02
C ARG A 792 30.96 -14.77 -28.50
N VAL A 793 30.42 -13.74 -27.85
CA VAL A 793 30.21 -13.71 -26.38
C VAL A 793 29.07 -14.64 -25.95
N GLY A 794 28.17 -15.01 -26.89
CA GLY A 794 27.08 -15.97 -26.66
C GLY A 794 25.69 -15.36 -26.72
N PHE A 795 25.54 -14.13 -27.27
CA PHE A 795 24.24 -13.56 -27.64
C PHE A 795 23.70 -14.20 -28.93
N ALA A 796 22.39 -14.16 -29.16
CA ALA A 796 21.80 -14.66 -30.41
C ALA A 796 22.05 -13.69 -31.59
N THR A 797 22.17 -12.40 -31.30
CA THR A 797 22.26 -11.30 -32.26
C THR A 797 23.44 -10.39 -31.95
N GLU A 798 23.71 -9.45 -32.85
CA GLU A 798 24.69 -8.38 -32.60
C GLU A 798 24.09 -7.19 -31.83
N ASN A 799 22.85 -7.31 -31.34
CA ASN A 799 22.16 -6.28 -30.57
C ASN A 799 21.87 -6.78 -29.14
N PRO A 800 22.90 -6.85 -28.27
CA PRO A 800 22.74 -7.33 -26.90
C PRO A 800 21.74 -6.49 -26.09
N ARG A 801 21.59 -5.19 -26.41
CA ARG A 801 20.63 -4.29 -25.74
C ARG A 801 19.19 -4.76 -25.94
N ARG A 802 18.84 -5.22 -27.16
CA ARG A 802 17.52 -5.79 -27.45
C ARG A 802 17.31 -7.11 -26.71
N GLU A 803 18.32 -7.97 -26.66
CA GLU A 803 18.21 -9.27 -25.98
C GLU A 803 18.07 -9.11 -24.46
N LEU A 804 18.83 -8.19 -23.86
CA LEU A 804 18.78 -7.90 -22.43
C LEU A 804 17.46 -7.26 -21.99
N SER A 805 16.56 -6.86 -22.91
CA SER A 805 15.28 -6.21 -22.56
C SER A 805 14.41 -7.01 -21.56
N ARG A 806 14.51 -8.35 -21.54
CA ARG A 806 13.78 -9.20 -20.59
C ARG A 806 14.32 -9.13 -19.15
N VAL A 807 15.62 -8.91 -19.01
CA VAL A 807 16.35 -8.94 -17.72
C VAL A 807 16.93 -7.59 -17.30
N GLY A 808 16.81 -6.58 -18.17
CA GLY A 808 17.21 -5.19 -17.95
C GLY A 808 18.68 -4.96 -17.62
N GLU A 809 18.92 -3.85 -16.93
CA GLU A 809 20.21 -3.50 -16.33
C GLU A 809 20.69 -4.58 -15.35
N LEU A 810 19.79 -5.24 -14.61
CA LEU A 810 20.14 -6.33 -13.70
C LEU A 810 20.86 -7.47 -14.43
N GLY A 811 20.36 -7.88 -15.59
CA GLY A 811 21.00 -8.93 -16.40
C GLY A 811 22.37 -8.52 -16.95
N LEU A 812 22.54 -7.23 -17.29
CA LEU A 812 23.83 -6.68 -17.70
C LEU A 812 24.83 -6.68 -16.54
N GLU A 813 24.44 -6.17 -15.38
CA GLU A 813 25.28 -6.13 -14.16
C GLU A 813 25.73 -7.54 -13.75
N ASN A 814 24.81 -8.50 -13.72
CA ASN A 814 25.12 -9.89 -13.37
C ASN A 814 26.09 -10.54 -14.36
N PHE A 815 25.85 -10.37 -15.66
CA PHE A 815 26.74 -10.92 -16.67
C PHE A 815 28.13 -10.28 -16.62
N HIS A 816 28.18 -8.96 -16.44
CA HIS A 816 29.41 -8.22 -16.27
C HIS A 816 30.20 -8.69 -15.04
N ASN A 817 29.54 -8.87 -13.90
CA ASN A 817 30.15 -9.39 -12.68
C ASN A 817 30.73 -10.79 -12.90
N PHE A 818 29.97 -11.70 -13.50
CA PHE A 818 30.46 -13.03 -13.86
C PHE A 818 31.71 -12.96 -14.74
N VAL A 819 31.71 -12.15 -15.79
CA VAL A 819 32.87 -12.00 -16.70
C VAL A 819 34.12 -11.53 -15.95
N ARG A 820 33.97 -10.65 -14.96
CA ARG A 820 35.07 -10.15 -14.13
C ARG A 820 35.59 -11.17 -13.12
N THR A 821 34.72 -12.01 -12.56
CA THR A 821 35.08 -12.95 -11.49
C THR A 821 35.29 -14.39 -11.95
N PHE A 822 34.96 -14.71 -13.20
CA PHE A 822 35.08 -16.06 -13.74
C PHE A 822 36.54 -16.53 -13.71
N GLY A 823 36.78 -17.70 -13.14
CA GLY A 823 38.10 -18.34 -13.04
C GLY A 823 39.09 -17.71 -12.04
N SER A 824 38.81 -16.52 -11.48
CA SER A 824 39.58 -15.96 -10.36
C SER A 824 39.12 -16.49 -9.00
N GLN A 825 37.91 -17.07 -8.94
CA GLN A 825 37.31 -17.64 -7.72
C GLN A 825 37.84 -19.04 -7.34
N SER A 826 38.83 -19.59 -8.04
CA SER A 826 39.46 -20.88 -7.70
C SER A 826 40.61 -20.80 -6.69
N TYR A 827 40.93 -19.62 -6.13
CA TYR A 827 41.98 -19.49 -5.09
C TYR A 827 41.41 -18.97 -3.77
N VAL A 828 41.22 -19.87 -2.81
CA VAL A 828 41.03 -19.55 -1.39
C VAL A 828 42.38 -19.67 -0.70
N GLY A 829 43.18 -18.61 -0.79
CA GLY A 829 44.36 -18.45 0.06
C GLY A 829 43.97 -17.86 1.42
N PRO A 830 44.80 -18.04 2.47
CA PRO A 830 44.56 -17.43 3.77
C PRO A 830 44.42 -15.90 3.65
N PRO A 831 43.53 -15.28 4.43
CA PRO A 831 43.25 -13.84 4.34
C PRO A 831 44.52 -13.02 4.59
N GLY A 832 44.82 -12.11 3.65
CA GLY A 832 45.99 -11.24 3.71
C GLY A 832 47.22 -11.73 2.92
N VAL A 833 47.16 -12.91 2.30
CA VAL A 833 48.23 -13.41 1.42
C VAL A 833 47.78 -13.30 -0.03
N PRO A 834 48.40 -12.44 -0.86
CA PRO A 834 48.08 -12.38 -2.28
C PRO A 834 48.42 -13.72 -2.95
N PRO A 835 47.66 -14.14 -3.99
CA PRO A 835 47.94 -15.38 -4.69
C PRO A 835 49.39 -15.44 -5.19
N PRO A 836 50.02 -16.62 -5.20
CA PRO A 836 51.39 -16.77 -5.68
C PRO A 836 51.57 -16.13 -7.06
N SER A 837 52.69 -15.46 -7.27
CA SER A 837 52.96 -14.61 -8.44
C SER A 837 52.84 -15.33 -9.80
N TYR A 838 52.88 -16.66 -9.84
CA TYR A 838 52.61 -17.45 -11.05
C TYR A 838 51.12 -17.55 -11.43
N LEU A 839 50.19 -17.29 -10.49
CA LEU A 839 48.76 -17.05 -10.75
C LEU A 839 48.46 -15.56 -11.04
N GLN A 840 49.37 -14.66 -10.68
CA GLN A 840 49.35 -13.23 -11.05
C GLN A 840 50.24 -12.95 -12.28
N GLY A 841 50.18 -13.81 -13.30
CA GLY A 841 50.91 -13.57 -14.54
C GLY A 841 50.37 -12.32 -15.26
N PRO A 842 51.21 -11.33 -15.64
CA PRO A 842 50.79 -10.19 -16.46
C PRO A 842 50.49 -10.52 -17.93
N SER A 843 50.44 -11.80 -18.32
CA SER A 843 50.56 -12.20 -19.73
C SER A 843 49.65 -13.37 -20.15
N GLY A 844 48.62 -13.70 -19.36
CA GLY A 844 47.61 -14.70 -19.72
C GLY A 844 46.27 -14.06 -20.13
N PRO A 845 45.55 -14.57 -21.14
CA PRO A 845 44.20 -14.10 -21.45
C PRO A 845 43.25 -14.29 -20.26
N PRO A 846 42.32 -13.35 -19.96
CA PRO A 846 41.30 -13.51 -18.92
C PRO A 846 40.62 -14.88 -18.99
N ALA A 847 40.26 -15.52 -17.87
CA ALA A 847 39.67 -16.86 -17.90
C ALA A 847 38.41 -16.94 -18.77
N PHE A 848 37.64 -15.84 -18.84
CA PHE A 848 36.51 -15.71 -19.75
C PHE A 848 36.93 -15.76 -21.23
N SER A 849 38.00 -15.07 -21.62
CA SER A 849 38.54 -15.18 -22.99
C SER A 849 38.99 -16.60 -23.32
N ARG A 850 39.57 -17.35 -22.36
CA ARG A 850 39.91 -18.78 -22.56
C ARG A 850 38.67 -19.64 -22.79
N LEU A 851 37.60 -19.42 -22.03
CA LEU A 851 36.30 -20.06 -22.26
C LEU A 851 35.79 -19.76 -23.68
N LEU A 852 35.84 -18.50 -24.12
CA LEU A 852 35.39 -18.14 -25.47
C LEU A 852 36.26 -18.77 -26.57
N VAL A 853 37.58 -18.84 -26.39
CA VAL A 853 38.47 -19.55 -27.32
C VAL A 853 38.13 -21.04 -27.38
N GLU A 854 37.87 -21.69 -26.24
CA GLU A 854 37.40 -23.08 -26.19
C GLU A 854 36.08 -23.26 -26.98
N GLN A 855 35.12 -22.33 -26.83
CA GLN A 855 33.87 -22.39 -27.58
C GLN A 855 34.07 -22.14 -29.08
N GLN A 856 35.01 -21.28 -29.47
CA GLN A 856 35.27 -20.98 -30.89
C GLN A 856 35.87 -22.17 -31.64
N GLN A 857 36.58 -23.07 -30.94
CA GLN A 857 37.09 -24.33 -31.52
C GLN A 857 35.99 -25.36 -31.80
N LYS A 858 34.78 -25.18 -31.24
CA LYS A 858 33.62 -26.05 -31.47
C LYS A 858 32.78 -25.56 -32.66
N ALA A 859 32.08 -26.48 -33.32
CA ALA A 859 31.07 -26.16 -34.33
C ALA A 859 29.98 -25.27 -33.72
N VAL A 860 29.35 -24.39 -34.52
CA VAL A 860 28.44 -23.33 -34.04
C VAL A 860 27.30 -23.91 -33.20
N GLU A 861 26.76 -25.04 -33.64
CA GLU A 861 25.69 -25.81 -33.01
C GLU A 861 26.07 -26.51 -31.69
N LYS A 862 27.35 -26.55 -31.32
CA LYS A 862 27.84 -27.13 -30.06
C LYS A 862 28.32 -26.08 -29.04
N ARG A 863 28.37 -24.81 -29.44
CA ARG A 863 28.87 -23.72 -28.59
C ARG A 863 27.90 -23.41 -27.47
N CYS A 864 28.40 -23.24 -26.26
CA CYS A 864 27.61 -22.74 -25.13
C CYS A 864 27.26 -21.26 -25.34
N PRO A 865 25.98 -20.87 -25.41
CA PRO A 865 25.58 -19.48 -25.52
C PRO A 865 25.62 -18.81 -24.13
N VAL A 866 26.83 -18.52 -23.63
CA VAL A 866 27.06 -18.09 -22.23
C VAL A 866 26.25 -16.84 -21.86
N ALA A 867 26.16 -15.83 -22.73
CA ALA A 867 25.36 -14.64 -22.47
C ALA A 867 23.86 -14.95 -22.35
N ARG A 868 23.30 -15.80 -23.22
CA ARG A 868 21.90 -16.26 -23.08
C ARG A 868 21.68 -17.11 -21.84
N GLY A 869 22.65 -17.96 -21.47
CA GLY A 869 22.64 -18.69 -20.21
C GLY A 869 22.61 -17.74 -19.01
N SER A 870 23.39 -16.65 -19.03
CA SER A 870 23.39 -15.61 -18.01
C SER A 870 22.02 -14.94 -17.84
N MET A 871 21.33 -14.66 -18.95
CA MET A 871 19.98 -14.12 -18.93
C MET A 871 18.97 -15.11 -18.35
N GLU A 872 19.05 -16.38 -18.74
CA GLU A 872 18.19 -17.45 -18.20
C GLU A 872 18.41 -17.66 -16.70
N VAL A 873 19.66 -17.61 -16.23
CA VAL A 873 19.99 -17.65 -14.79
C VAL A 873 19.41 -16.43 -14.07
N THR A 874 19.56 -15.23 -14.64
CA THR A 874 18.96 -14.02 -14.05
C THR A 874 17.45 -14.14 -13.92
N GLU A 875 16.78 -14.70 -14.93
CA GLU A 875 15.34 -14.96 -14.90
C GLU A 875 14.99 -16.00 -13.83
N MET A 876 15.70 -17.11 -13.77
CA MET A 876 15.50 -18.19 -12.81
C MET A 876 15.59 -17.71 -11.35
N LEU A 877 16.61 -16.91 -11.05
CA LEU A 877 16.78 -16.30 -9.73
C LEU A 877 15.67 -15.26 -9.46
N SER A 878 15.29 -14.49 -10.48
CA SER A 878 14.19 -13.53 -10.37
C SER A 878 12.85 -14.21 -10.08
N ASP A 879 12.59 -15.37 -10.67
CA ASP A 879 11.37 -16.15 -10.43
C ASP A 879 11.33 -16.67 -9.00
N TYR A 880 12.45 -17.22 -8.52
CA TYR A 880 12.55 -17.80 -7.18
C TYR A 880 12.33 -16.78 -6.07
N TRP A 881 12.90 -15.58 -6.22
CA TRP A 881 12.77 -14.49 -5.25
C TRP A 881 11.66 -13.49 -5.57
N GLU A 882 10.80 -13.79 -6.56
CA GLU A 882 9.69 -12.93 -6.96
C GLU A 882 10.13 -11.50 -7.37
N VAL A 883 11.38 -11.34 -7.81
CA VAL A 883 11.91 -10.08 -8.34
C VAL A 883 11.08 -9.61 -9.54
N GLY A 884 10.44 -10.52 -10.28
CA GLY A 884 9.55 -10.18 -11.38
C GLY A 884 8.34 -9.32 -10.99
N THR A 885 7.83 -9.47 -9.76
CA THR A 885 6.64 -8.72 -9.26
C THR A 885 7.04 -7.45 -8.50
N GLY A 886 8.25 -7.40 -7.95
CA GLY A 886 8.70 -6.30 -7.09
C GLY A 886 8.20 -6.40 -5.65
N TYR A 887 7.58 -7.52 -5.28
CA TYR A 887 7.09 -7.79 -3.93
C TYR A 887 7.50 -9.21 -3.52
N SER A 888 7.92 -9.39 -2.27
CA SER A 888 8.22 -10.71 -1.70
C SER A 888 7.06 -11.17 -0.83
N THR A 889 6.48 -12.32 -1.14
CA THR A 889 5.44 -12.99 -0.33
C THR A 889 6.05 -13.78 0.84
N SER A 890 7.37 -13.98 0.83
CA SER A 890 8.08 -14.70 1.89
C SER A 890 8.03 -13.93 3.20
N THR A 891 7.42 -14.55 4.21
CA THR A 891 7.43 -14.06 5.59
C THR A 891 8.74 -14.36 6.32
N THR A 892 9.63 -15.13 5.70
CA THR A 892 10.95 -15.49 6.24
C THR A 892 12.05 -14.80 5.45
N PHE A 893 12.98 -14.18 6.17
CA PHE A 893 14.15 -13.56 5.57
C PHE A 893 15.09 -14.59 4.95
N GLN A 894 15.55 -14.35 3.72
CA GLN A 894 16.42 -15.24 2.94
C GLN A 894 17.77 -14.55 2.68
N PRO A 895 18.82 -14.82 3.48
CA PRO A 895 20.07 -14.07 3.39
C PRO A 895 20.81 -14.19 2.06
N LEU A 896 20.65 -15.30 1.32
CA LEU A 896 21.25 -15.51 -0.01
C LEU A 896 20.77 -14.50 -1.05
N LEU A 897 19.58 -13.91 -0.89
CA LEU A 897 19.06 -12.86 -1.76
C LEU A 897 20.01 -11.66 -1.82
N LEU A 898 20.64 -11.31 -0.69
CA LEU A 898 21.55 -10.15 -0.61
C LEU A 898 22.90 -10.38 -1.30
N ALA A 899 23.14 -11.60 -1.79
CA ALA A 899 24.31 -11.99 -2.59
C ALA A 899 23.90 -12.43 -4.01
N PHE A 900 22.88 -11.79 -4.58
CA PHE A 900 22.26 -12.15 -5.86
C PHE A 900 23.29 -12.32 -6.99
N ASP A 901 24.27 -11.42 -7.06
CA ASP A 901 25.33 -11.39 -8.07
C ASP A 901 26.29 -12.59 -7.97
N GLN A 902 26.66 -12.98 -6.75
CA GLN A 902 27.51 -14.14 -6.47
C GLN A 902 26.76 -15.46 -6.66
N VAL A 903 25.46 -15.48 -6.32
CA VAL A 903 24.58 -16.62 -6.58
C VAL A 903 24.38 -16.80 -8.08
N HIS A 904 24.18 -15.71 -8.83
CA HIS A 904 24.12 -15.73 -10.29
C HIS A 904 25.41 -16.28 -10.89
N ALA A 905 26.56 -15.75 -10.51
CA ALA A 905 27.85 -16.15 -11.07
C ALA A 905 28.13 -17.65 -10.83
N THR A 906 27.86 -18.15 -9.63
CA THR A 906 27.98 -19.58 -9.27
C THR A 906 27.02 -20.44 -10.08
N THR A 907 25.77 -19.99 -10.26
CA THR A 907 24.75 -20.71 -11.03
C THR A 907 25.10 -20.76 -12.52
N LEU A 908 25.69 -19.68 -13.06
CA LEU A 908 26.17 -19.62 -14.44
C LEU A 908 27.44 -20.46 -14.65
N GLU A 909 28.30 -20.59 -13.65
CA GLU A 909 29.43 -21.53 -13.70
C GLU A 909 28.94 -22.98 -13.76
N LEU A 910 27.91 -23.33 -12.98
CA LEU A 910 27.24 -24.63 -13.10
C LEU A 910 26.66 -24.82 -14.50
N TRP A 911 25.99 -23.80 -15.06
CA TRP A 911 25.44 -23.86 -16.41
C TRP A 911 26.52 -24.21 -17.46
N VAL A 912 27.68 -23.53 -17.41
CA VAL A 912 28.80 -23.79 -18.34
C VAL A 912 29.33 -25.22 -18.17
N ARG A 913 29.42 -25.72 -16.93
CA ARG A 913 29.82 -27.11 -16.63
C ARG A 913 28.81 -28.13 -17.16
N THR A 914 27.54 -27.95 -16.86
CA THR A 914 26.45 -28.84 -17.30
C THR A 914 26.34 -28.87 -18.83
N TRP A 915 26.54 -27.74 -19.50
CA TRP A 915 26.61 -27.70 -20.96
C TRP A 915 27.74 -28.55 -21.52
N ARG A 916 28.92 -28.50 -20.87
CA ARG A 916 30.09 -29.29 -21.27
C ARG A 916 29.83 -30.79 -21.08
N ASP A 917 29.22 -31.18 -19.97
CA ASP A 917 28.97 -32.58 -19.63
C ASP A 917 27.85 -33.23 -20.46
N LEU A 918 26.91 -32.43 -21.00
CA LEU A 918 25.83 -32.92 -21.87
C LEU A 918 26.33 -33.31 -23.27
N ASP A 919 27.53 -32.86 -23.68
CA ASP A 919 28.13 -33.04 -25.02
C ASP A 919 27.17 -32.66 -26.17
N GLY A 920 26.69 -31.40 -26.11
CA GLY A 920 25.58 -30.88 -26.91
C GLY A 920 25.60 -31.23 -28.40
N SER A 921 24.41 -31.58 -28.91
CA SER A 921 24.16 -31.95 -30.30
C SER A 921 23.20 -30.97 -30.99
N ASN A 922 22.36 -30.27 -30.23
CA ASN A 922 21.40 -29.28 -30.72
C ASN A 922 21.20 -28.15 -29.68
N VAL A 923 21.69 -26.95 -29.99
CA VAL A 923 21.62 -25.77 -29.10
C VAL A 923 20.22 -25.52 -28.53
N ALA A 924 19.16 -25.66 -29.33
CA ALA A 924 17.81 -25.29 -28.89
C ALA A 924 17.23 -26.28 -27.87
N GLU A 925 17.40 -27.58 -28.12
CA GLU A 925 16.94 -28.63 -27.21
C GLU A 925 17.81 -28.71 -25.96
N ASP A 926 19.13 -28.62 -26.13
CA ASP A 926 20.08 -28.76 -25.04
C ASP A 926 20.04 -27.55 -24.10
N PHE A 927 19.71 -26.36 -24.60
CA PHE A 927 19.48 -25.18 -23.76
C PHE A 927 18.35 -25.37 -22.75
N GLN A 928 17.21 -25.94 -23.16
CA GLN A 928 16.09 -26.19 -22.25
C GLN A 928 16.43 -27.28 -21.23
N LYS A 929 17.13 -28.35 -21.65
CA LYS A 929 17.60 -29.40 -20.74
C LYS A 929 18.56 -28.86 -19.68
N VAL A 930 19.56 -28.07 -20.10
CA VAL A 930 20.51 -27.43 -19.18
C VAL A 930 19.79 -26.47 -18.23
N SER A 931 18.84 -25.66 -18.73
CA SER A 931 18.03 -24.78 -17.87
C SER A 931 17.28 -25.57 -16.79
N ALA A 932 16.60 -26.66 -17.16
CA ALA A 932 15.87 -27.51 -16.21
C ALA A 932 16.80 -28.13 -15.15
N MET A 933 17.96 -28.66 -15.57
CA MET A 933 18.94 -29.27 -14.66
C MET A 933 19.52 -28.25 -13.69
N VAL A 934 19.94 -27.08 -14.17
CA VAL A 934 20.47 -26.00 -13.35
C VAL A 934 19.40 -25.48 -12.38
N ARG A 935 18.14 -25.37 -12.83
CA ARG A 935 17.01 -24.95 -11.99
C ARG A 935 16.73 -25.91 -10.85
N SER A 936 16.71 -27.21 -11.12
CA SER A 936 16.55 -28.25 -10.09
C SER A 936 17.70 -28.20 -9.08
N GLN A 937 18.94 -28.08 -9.55
CA GLN A 937 20.10 -27.98 -8.66
C GLN A 937 20.07 -26.71 -7.80
N PHE A 938 19.75 -25.56 -8.39
CA PHE A 938 19.60 -24.29 -7.68
C PHE A 938 18.55 -24.40 -6.56
N LYS A 939 17.34 -24.90 -6.88
CA LYS A 939 16.28 -25.10 -5.88
C LYS A 939 16.71 -26.00 -4.72
N TYR A 940 17.46 -27.07 -5.02
CA TYR A 940 18.00 -27.96 -4.00
C TYR A 940 19.03 -27.26 -3.11
N SER A 941 19.99 -26.56 -3.71
CA SER A 941 21.06 -25.85 -2.99
C SER A 941 20.54 -24.71 -2.12
N VAL A 942 19.44 -24.05 -2.49
CA VAL A 942 18.80 -23.02 -1.66
C VAL A 942 17.84 -23.63 -0.62
N GLY A 943 17.15 -24.73 -0.94
CA GLY A 943 16.15 -25.38 -0.08
C GLY A 943 16.68 -26.39 0.95
N GLY A 944 17.94 -26.82 0.83
CA GLY A 944 18.57 -27.88 1.64
C GLY A 944 18.68 -27.64 3.15
N ALA A 945 18.22 -26.50 3.67
CA ALA A 945 18.12 -26.24 5.11
C ALA A 945 16.80 -26.72 5.75
N ALA A 946 15.79 -27.12 4.97
CA ALA A 946 14.43 -27.36 5.49
C ALA A 946 13.86 -28.79 5.32
N GLY A 947 14.60 -29.73 4.73
CA GLY A 947 14.06 -31.10 4.59
C GLY A 947 14.99 -32.09 3.91
N GLY A 948 15.74 -32.85 4.70
CA GLY A 948 16.53 -33.97 4.22
C GLY A 948 17.42 -34.52 5.34
N THR A 949 17.18 -35.75 5.75
CA THR A 949 18.02 -36.49 6.70
C THR A 949 19.48 -36.46 6.27
N PRO A 950 20.43 -36.14 7.18
CA PRO A 950 21.85 -36.20 6.86
C PRO A 950 22.26 -37.67 6.77
N SER A 951 22.53 -38.16 5.56
CA SER A 951 23.26 -39.41 5.39
C SER A 951 24.75 -39.12 5.49
N ALA A 952 25.41 -39.87 6.38
CA ALA A 952 26.83 -39.88 6.69
C ALA A 952 27.71 -39.73 5.44
N THR A 953 28.86 -39.06 5.46
CA THR A 953 30.06 -39.47 6.20
C THR A 953 31.11 -38.37 5.98
N VAL A 954 31.68 -37.77 7.03
CA VAL A 954 33.12 -37.50 7.22
C VAL A 954 33.29 -37.06 8.67
N SER A 955 33.86 -37.95 9.46
CA SER A 955 34.34 -37.71 10.82
C SER A 955 35.66 -36.92 10.82
N ALA A 956 35.96 -36.34 12.00
CA ALA A 956 37.21 -35.73 12.45
C ALA A 956 37.32 -34.21 12.16
N VAL A 957 37.63 -33.32 13.11
CA VAL A 957 38.43 -33.47 14.34
C VAL A 957 37.85 -32.54 15.43
N GLN A 958 37.42 -33.11 16.55
CA GLN A 958 37.36 -32.43 17.83
C GLN A 958 38.78 -32.32 18.38
N GLN A 959 39.30 -31.11 18.56
CA GLN A 959 40.41 -30.86 19.46
C GLN A 959 40.14 -29.62 20.32
N GLY A 960 39.94 -29.88 21.62
CA GLY A 960 40.67 -29.19 22.69
C GLY A 960 40.29 -27.74 22.98
N SER A 961 39.18 -27.54 23.69
CA SER A 961 39.00 -26.37 24.56
C SER A 961 39.89 -26.53 25.80
N GLN A 962 41.15 -26.09 25.70
CA GLN A 962 41.97 -25.75 26.87
C GLN A 962 41.97 -24.23 27.04
N GLN A 963 41.49 -23.76 28.19
CA GLN A 963 41.86 -22.46 28.73
C GLN A 963 43.37 -22.45 29.03
N PRO A 964 44.05 -21.31 28.83
CA PRO A 964 45.04 -20.90 29.81
C PRO A 964 44.83 -19.45 30.28
N SER A 965 44.59 -19.35 31.58
CA SER A 965 45.32 -18.55 32.56
C SER A 965 46.02 -17.25 32.13
N GLN A 966 45.69 -16.21 32.89
CA GLN A 966 46.41 -14.96 33.12
C GLN A 966 47.95 -15.10 33.09
N GLN A 967 48.61 -14.23 32.32
CA GLN A 967 49.93 -13.70 32.67
C GLN A 967 50.17 -12.34 31.99
N GLN A 968 50.51 -11.35 32.82
CA GLN A 968 50.98 -10.01 32.43
C GLN A 968 52.47 -10.09 32.05
N HIS A 969 52.87 -9.50 30.91
CA HIS A 969 53.79 -8.35 30.81
C HIS A 969 54.41 -8.16 29.40
N ALA A 970 54.54 -6.87 29.05
CA ALA A 970 55.56 -6.22 28.22
C ALA A 970 55.52 -6.31 26.67
N GLY A 971 54.97 -5.24 26.07
CA GLY A 971 55.69 -4.35 25.16
C GLY A 971 56.07 -4.84 23.75
N SER A 972 55.29 -4.45 22.74
CA SER A 972 55.77 -3.69 21.56
C SER A 972 54.62 -3.49 20.57
N GLY A 973 54.58 -2.31 19.95
CA GLY A 973 53.45 -1.81 19.19
C GLY A 973 53.14 -2.61 17.94
N SER A 974 51.89 -3.07 17.84
CA SER A 974 51.16 -3.12 16.58
C SER A 974 49.71 -2.71 16.89
N SER A 975 49.22 -1.71 16.19
CA SER A 975 47.84 -1.25 16.28
C SER A 975 46.91 -2.38 15.83
N GLY A 976 46.29 -3.08 16.79
CA GLY A 976 45.23 -4.03 16.49
C GLY A 976 44.08 -3.35 15.74
N PRO A 977 43.36 -4.06 14.85
CA PRO A 977 42.24 -3.48 14.11
C PRO A 977 41.20 -2.92 15.09
N SER A 978 40.68 -1.72 14.80
CA SER A 978 39.64 -1.11 15.63
C SER A 978 38.41 -2.02 15.72
N ALA A 979 37.61 -1.89 16.80
CA ALA A 979 36.40 -2.70 16.99
C ALA A 979 35.44 -2.67 15.78
N ALA A 980 35.42 -1.56 15.02
CA ALA A 980 34.65 -1.44 13.79
C ALA A 980 35.19 -2.33 12.65
N ALA A 981 36.51 -2.39 12.49
CA ALA A 981 37.15 -3.27 11.50
C ALA A 981 36.93 -4.75 11.83
N ALA A 982 37.01 -5.12 13.12
CA ALA A 982 36.73 -6.47 13.57
C ALA A 982 35.26 -6.90 13.31
N ALA A 983 34.30 -6.01 13.60
CA ALA A 983 32.88 -6.27 13.34
C ALA A 983 32.57 -6.40 11.83
N GLN A 984 33.18 -5.56 11.00
CA GLN A 984 33.06 -5.64 9.54
C GLN A 984 33.63 -6.95 9.00
N GLN A 985 34.79 -7.36 9.50
CA GLN A 985 35.43 -8.61 9.08
C GLN A 985 34.61 -9.85 9.50
N SER A 986 33.99 -9.82 10.68
CA SER A 986 33.06 -10.87 11.15
C SER A 986 31.79 -10.99 10.28
N ALA A 987 31.17 -9.86 9.90
CA ALA A 987 29.99 -9.87 9.02
C ALA A 987 30.31 -10.41 7.63
N VAL A 988 31.43 -9.98 7.06
CA VAL A 988 31.91 -10.48 5.77
C VAL A 988 32.20 -11.99 5.85
N ALA A 989 32.81 -12.47 6.93
CA ALA A 989 33.10 -13.90 7.11
C ALA A 989 31.84 -14.77 7.19
N ALA A 990 30.80 -14.33 7.90
CA ALA A 990 29.54 -15.08 8.02
C ALA A 990 28.84 -15.25 6.66
N VAL A 991 28.77 -14.16 5.88
CA VAL A 991 28.19 -14.16 4.54
C VAL A 991 29.05 -14.97 3.58
N ALA A 992 30.38 -14.83 3.62
CA ALA A 992 31.30 -15.62 2.82
C ALA A 992 31.12 -17.13 3.08
N GLY A 993 30.99 -17.54 4.35
CA GLY A 993 30.73 -18.94 4.71
C GLY A 993 29.39 -19.47 4.19
N MET A 994 28.36 -18.63 4.12
CA MET A 994 27.07 -18.99 3.50
C MET A 994 27.21 -19.18 1.98
N ILE A 995 27.86 -18.24 1.31
CA ILE A 995 28.06 -18.27 -0.15
C ILE A 995 28.94 -19.47 -0.54
N GLU A 996 29.96 -19.78 0.26
CA GLU A 996 30.83 -20.93 0.02
C GLU A 996 30.09 -22.26 0.16
N ARG A 997 29.17 -22.38 1.14
CA ARG A 997 28.30 -23.56 1.23
C ARG A 997 27.41 -23.70 -0.01
N PHE A 998 26.76 -22.61 -0.42
CA PHE A 998 25.94 -22.61 -1.64
C PHE A 998 26.78 -22.99 -2.88
N ARG A 999 27.99 -22.43 -3.02
CA ARG A 999 28.91 -22.73 -4.11
C ARG A 999 29.30 -24.21 -4.15
N ARG A 1000 29.63 -24.78 -2.99
CA ARG A 1000 29.93 -26.21 -2.85
C ARG A 1000 28.76 -27.07 -3.32
N ASP A 1001 27.56 -26.79 -2.82
CA ASP A 1001 26.36 -27.55 -3.17
C ASP A 1001 26.04 -27.47 -4.67
N MET A 1002 26.29 -26.31 -5.29
CA MET A 1002 26.07 -26.09 -6.72
C MET A 1002 27.13 -26.74 -7.62
N LEU A 1003 28.41 -26.66 -7.27
CA LEU A 1003 29.52 -26.97 -8.17
C LEU A 1003 30.21 -28.31 -7.91
N GLU A 1004 30.14 -28.88 -6.70
CA GLU A 1004 30.79 -30.16 -6.40
C GLU A 1004 29.90 -31.37 -6.71
N VAL A 1005 28.61 -31.15 -6.97
CA VAL A 1005 27.68 -32.22 -7.33
C VAL A 1005 28.04 -32.83 -8.71
N PRO A 1006 28.08 -34.17 -8.85
CA PRO A 1006 28.29 -34.83 -10.14
C PRO A 1006 27.11 -34.65 -11.10
N TYR A 1007 27.39 -34.49 -12.40
CA TYR A 1007 26.37 -34.33 -13.45
C TYR A 1007 25.27 -35.40 -13.42
N VAL A 1008 25.64 -36.67 -13.20
CA VAL A 1008 24.69 -37.80 -13.13
C VAL A 1008 23.64 -37.61 -12.04
N VAL A 1009 24.04 -37.04 -10.89
CA VAL A 1009 23.13 -36.78 -9.77
C VAL A 1009 22.14 -35.67 -10.12
N ILE A 1010 22.62 -34.59 -10.75
CA ILE A 1010 21.75 -33.50 -11.23
C ILE A 1010 20.71 -34.05 -12.22
N ARG A 1011 21.17 -34.87 -13.18
CA ARG A 1011 20.32 -35.46 -14.21
C ARG A 1011 19.25 -36.38 -13.61
N GLN A 1012 19.64 -37.26 -12.69
CA GLN A 1012 18.71 -38.17 -12.01
C GLN A 1012 17.67 -37.40 -11.19
N ARG A 1013 18.07 -36.31 -10.52
CA ARG A 1013 17.13 -35.46 -9.77
C ARG A 1013 16.10 -34.80 -10.69
N MET A 1014 16.56 -34.20 -11.79
CA MET A 1014 15.66 -33.60 -12.78
C MET A 1014 14.70 -34.64 -13.39
N LEU A 1015 15.19 -35.85 -13.71
CA LEU A 1015 14.34 -36.93 -14.22
C LEU A 1015 13.29 -37.35 -13.19
N LYS A 1016 13.67 -37.46 -11.92
CA LYS A 1016 12.75 -37.80 -10.84
C LYS A 1016 11.68 -36.71 -10.64
N GLU A 1017 12.06 -35.43 -10.71
CA GLU A 1017 11.11 -34.31 -10.66
C GLU A 1017 10.12 -34.37 -11.83
N LEU A 1018 10.63 -34.61 -13.04
CA LEU A 1018 9.82 -34.76 -14.26
C LEU A 1018 8.88 -35.97 -14.18
N GLU A 1019 9.35 -37.12 -13.66
CA GLU A 1019 8.53 -38.32 -13.44
C GLU A 1019 7.40 -38.07 -12.44
N MET A 1020 7.66 -37.28 -11.39
CA MET A 1020 6.62 -36.88 -10.43
C MET A 1020 5.62 -35.89 -11.04
N GLU A 1021 6.06 -34.99 -11.92
CA GLU A 1021 5.19 -34.02 -12.61
C GLU A 1021 4.34 -34.67 -13.73
N ASP A 1022 4.93 -35.45 -14.64
CA ASP A 1022 4.25 -36.00 -15.83
C ASP A 1022 3.40 -37.26 -15.54
N GLY A 1023 3.84 -38.12 -14.60
CA GLY A 1023 3.24 -39.44 -14.38
C GLY A 1023 2.09 -39.49 -13.37
N LEU A 1024 2.00 -38.50 -12.49
CA LEU A 1024 1.11 -38.52 -11.32
C LEU A 1024 -0.12 -37.62 -11.52
N MET A 1025 0.08 -36.43 -12.12
CA MET A 1025 -0.94 -35.39 -12.24
C MET A 1025 -1.94 -35.62 -13.39
N SER A 1026 -1.59 -36.47 -14.34
CA SER A 1026 -2.41 -36.83 -15.51
C SER A 1026 -3.37 -38.00 -15.24
N LYS A 1027 -3.19 -38.76 -14.15
CA LYS A 1027 -4.00 -39.95 -13.84
C LYS A 1027 -5.32 -39.60 -13.18
N ALA A 1028 -6.44 -40.05 -13.76
CA ALA A 1028 -7.79 -39.79 -13.26
C ALA A 1028 -8.01 -40.21 -11.79
N ALA A 1029 -7.42 -41.34 -11.36
CA ALA A 1029 -7.50 -41.80 -9.97
C ALA A 1029 -6.86 -40.82 -8.98
N ILE A 1030 -5.78 -40.14 -9.40
CA ILE A 1030 -5.05 -39.17 -8.56
C ILE A 1030 -5.73 -37.81 -8.61
N LYS A 1031 -6.34 -37.41 -9.73
CA LYS A 1031 -7.24 -36.24 -9.79
C LYS A 1031 -8.43 -36.40 -8.84
N ASN A 1032 -9.08 -37.56 -8.84
CA ASN A 1032 -10.19 -37.87 -7.93
C ASN A 1032 -9.73 -37.93 -6.47
N LEU A 1033 -8.58 -38.55 -6.20
CA LEU A 1033 -7.97 -38.56 -4.87
C LEU A 1033 -7.58 -37.14 -4.44
N ARG A 1034 -7.09 -36.29 -5.34
CA ARG A 1034 -6.75 -34.89 -5.07
C ARG A 1034 -8.01 -34.08 -4.77
N ASP A 1035 -9.11 -34.27 -5.49
CA ASP A 1035 -10.36 -33.58 -5.19
C ASP A 1035 -10.94 -34.01 -3.84
N THR A 1036 -10.73 -35.27 -3.46
CA THR A 1036 -11.12 -35.82 -2.16
C THR A 1036 -10.20 -35.30 -1.05
N LEU A 1037 -8.88 -35.41 -1.21
CA LEU A 1037 -7.86 -34.86 -0.31
C LEU A 1037 -7.93 -33.33 -0.24
N PHE A 1038 -8.37 -32.64 -1.27
CA PHE A 1038 -8.59 -31.20 -1.26
C PHE A 1038 -9.79 -30.85 -0.38
N LYS A 1039 -10.88 -31.62 -0.46
CA LYS A 1039 -12.01 -31.47 0.48
C LYS A 1039 -11.58 -31.80 1.91
N ASP A 1040 -10.83 -32.87 2.11
CA ASP A 1040 -10.36 -33.29 3.44
C ASP A 1040 -9.34 -32.32 4.03
N SER A 1041 -8.38 -31.85 3.21
CA SER A 1041 -7.42 -30.82 3.60
C SER A 1041 -8.11 -29.49 3.83
N TYR A 1042 -9.14 -29.14 3.06
CA TYR A 1042 -9.95 -27.95 3.30
C TYR A 1042 -10.70 -28.06 4.63
N GLN A 1043 -11.29 -29.21 4.96
CA GLN A 1043 -11.92 -29.44 6.27
C GLN A 1043 -10.89 -29.43 7.40
N PHE A 1044 -9.72 -30.04 7.19
CA PHE A 1044 -8.62 -30.03 8.14
C PHE A 1044 -8.12 -28.61 8.39
N VAL A 1045 -7.89 -27.82 7.34
CA VAL A 1045 -7.50 -26.41 7.43
C VAL A 1045 -8.62 -25.61 8.10
N LYS A 1046 -9.89 -25.79 7.72
CA LYS A 1046 -11.03 -25.12 8.36
C LYS A 1046 -11.08 -25.43 9.86
N GLN A 1047 -10.90 -26.68 10.25
CA GLN A 1047 -10.87 -27.11 11.64
C GLN A 1047 -9.63 -26.56 12.37
N GLN A 1048 -8.48 -26.51 11.72
CA GLN A 1048 -7.26 -25.89 12.22
C GLN A 1048 -7.43 -24.38 12.42
N ARG A 1049 -8.06 -23.67 11.48
CA ARG A 1049 -8.38 -22.24 11.60
C ARG A 1049 -9.39 -21.97 12.72
N LEU A 1050 -10.43 -22.80 12.84
CA LEU A 1050 -11.35 -22.75 13.97
C LEU A 1050 -10.62 -22.98 15.29
N SER A 1051 -9.70 -23.93 15.35
CA SER A 1051 -8.84 -24.17 16.51
C SER A 1051 -7.96 -22.95 16.81
N CYS A 1052 -7.37 -22.29 15.79
CA CYS A 1052 -6.64 -21.04 15.98
C CYS A 1052 -7.51 -19.93 16.55
N LEU A 1053 -8.74 -19.77 16.04
CA LEU A 1053 -9.70 -18.78 16.55
C LEU A 1053 -10.11 -19.09 18.00
N GLN A 1054 -10.30 -20.37 18.34
CA GLN A 1054 -10.60 -20.83 19.70
C GLN A 1054 -9.39 -20.74 20.65
N ALA A 1055 -8.17 -20.84 20.12
CA ALA A 1055 -6.94 -20.60 20.87
C ALA A 1055 -6.67 -19.11 21.09
N GLY A 1056 -7.25 -18.25 20.26
CA GLY A 1056 -7.16 -16.79 20.34
C GLY A 1056 -5.80 -16.20 19.96
N SER A 1057 -5.81 -14.89 19.67
CA SER A 1057 -4.62 -14.14 19.25
C SER A 1057 -4.61 -12.73 19.80
N TRP A 1058 -3.39 -12.18 19.92
CA TRP A 1058 -3.11 -10.81 20.31
C TRP A 1058 -3.15 -9.87 19.10
N PHE A 1059 -3.72 -8.69 19.30
CA PHE A 1059 -3.80 -7.63 18.30
C PHE A 1059 -3.40 -6.30 18.95
N PRO A 1060 -2.58 -5.47 18.31
CA PRO A 1060 -2.32 -4.12 18.82
C PRO A 1060 -3.60 -3.29 18.76
N VAL A 1061 -3.87 -2.50 19.81
CA VAL A 1061 -5.00 -1.56 19.78
C VAL A 1061 -4.61 -0.35 18.95
N VAL A 1062 -5.40 -0.05 17.92
CA VAL A 1062 -5.23 1.11 17.05
C VAL A 1062 -6.48 1.97 17.17
N THR A 1063 -6.27 3.26 17.43
CA THR A 1063 -7.32 4.27 17.55
C THR A 1063 -7.21 5.27 16.39
N ALA A 1064 -8.17 6.20 16.28
CA ALA A 1064 -8.08 7.31 15.34
C ALA A 1064 -6.80 8.17 15.50
N LYS A 1065 -6.16 8.12 16.68
CA LYS A 1065 -4.89 8.80 16.99
C LYS A 1065 -3.65 7.92 16.75
N GLY A 1066 -3.82 6.76 16.13
CA GLY A 1066 -2.75 5.79 15.86
C GLY A 1066 -2.70 4.61 16.83
N ARG A 1067 -1.63 3.82 16.73
CA ARG A 1067 -1.40 2.62 17.55
C ARG A 1067 -1.15 3.01 19.01
N MET A 1068 -1.96 2.48 19.92
CA MET A 1068 -1.74 2.66 21.36
C MET A 1068 -0.50 1.87 21.79
N LYS A 1069 0.45 2.56 22.41
CA LYS A 1069 1.70 1.96 22.89
C LYS A 1069 1.40 0.98 24.04
N ASN A 1070 2.03 -0.18 24.01
CA ASN A 1070 1.93 -1.23 25.04
C ASN A 1070 0.50 -1.66 25.39
N THR A 1071 -0.46 -1.46 24.47
CA THR A 1071 -1.86 -1.86 24.63
C THR A 1071 -2.20 -2.90 23.57
N PHE A 1072 -2.63 -4.07 24.02
CA PHE A 1072 -2.99 -5.19 23.16
C PHE A 1072 -4.38 -5.70 23.50
N ARG A 1073 -5.14 -6.04 22.48
CA ARG A 1073 -6.44 -6.68 22.60
C ARG A 1073 -6.30 -8.14 22.26
N PHE A 1074 -6.82 -9.02 23.12
CA PHE A 1074 -6.86 -10.45 22.84
C PHE A 1074 -8.27 -10.84 22.39
N TYR A 1075 -8.37 -11.58 21.28
CA TYR A 1075 -9.63 -12.12 20.79
C TYR A 1075 -9.62 -13.64 20.85
N ARG A 1076 -10.73 -14.24 21.28
CA ARG A 1076 -10.90 -15.70 21.35
C ARG A 1076 -12.33 -16.09 20.99
N LEU A 1077 -12.48 -17.10 20.12
CA LEU A 1077 -13.77 -17.66 19.76
C LEU A 1077 -14.26 -18.59 20.87
N ALA A 1078 -15.52 -18.46 21.27
CA ALA A 1078 -16.16 -19.36 22.22
C ALA A 1078 -16.21 -20.80 21.69
N ALA A 1079 -16.20 -21.78 22.59
CA ALA A 1079 -16.25 -23.21 22.23
C ALA A 1079 -17.48 -23.56 21.36
N ASN A 1080 -18.60 -22.85 21.57
CA ASN A 1080 -19.83 -23.01 20.79
C ASN A 1080 -19.78 -22.37 19.40
N LYS A 1081 -18.69 -21.68 19.02
CA LYS A 1081 -18.47 -21.00 17.73
C LYS A 1081 -19.47 -19.89 17.40
N LYS A 1082 -20.24 -19.40 18.37
CA LYS A 1082 -21.30 -18.39 18.17
C LYS A 1082 -20.93 -16.99 18.64
N ALA A 1083 -19.82 -16.82 19.36
CA ALA A 1083 -19.42 -15.52 19.87
C ALA A 1083 -17.89 -15.41 19.96
N ILE A 1084 -17.39 -14.22 19.68
CA ILE A 1084 -16.00 -13.85 19.92
C ILE A 1084 -15.95 -13.03 21.20
N HIS A 1085 -15.09 -13.46 22.11
CA HIS A 1085 -14.81 -12.77 23.35
C HIS A 1085 -13.49 -12.03 23.25
N TRP A 1086 -13.39 -10.91 23.95
CA TRP A 1086 -12.18 -10.10 23.95
C TRP A 1086 -12.00 -9.31 25.24
N ALA A 1087 -10.79 -8.81 25.44
CA ALA A 1087 -10.46 -7.80 26.43
C ALA A 1087 -9.18 -7.07 26.01
N GLU A 1088 -8.96 -5.89 26.60
CA GLU A 1088 -7.74 -5.11 26.43
C GLU A 1088 -6.81 -5.27 27.62
N PHE A 1089 -5.52 -5.32 27.33
CA PHE A 1089 -4.47 -5.51 28.32
C PHE A 1089 -3.35 -4.50 28.05
N GLN A 1090 -2.81 -3.92 29.13
CA GLN A 1090 -1.76 -2.91 29.08
C GLN A 1090 -0.50 -3.38 29.81
N GLY A 1091 0.68 -3.15 29.22
CA GLY A 1091 1.97 -3.47 29.82
C GLY A 1091 2.99 -4.10 28.85
N GLU A 1092 4.27 -4.00 29.18
CA GLU A 1092 5.35 -4.69 28.44
C GLU A 1092 5.32 -6.20 28.75
N GLY A 1093 5.48 -7.04 27.73
CA GLY A 1093 5.48 -8.51 27.90
C GLY A 1093 4.10 -9.16 28.07
N VAL A 1094 3.01 -8.40 28.00
CA VAL A 1094 1.62 -8.89 28.12
C VAL A 1094 1.29 -10.03 27.15
N THR A 1095 1.93 -10.04 25.98
CA THR A 1095 1.73 -11.08 24.95
C THR A 1095 2.37 -12.43 25.30
N GLY A 1096 3.08 -12.53 26.43
CA GLY A 1096 3.82 -13.72 26.86
C GLY A 1096 2.97 -14.89 27.36
N ARG A 1097 1.69 -14.66 27.71
CA ARG A 1097 0.71 -15.72 28.01
C ARG A 1097 -0.59 -15.47 27.26
N LYS A 1098 -1.38 -16.52 27.02
CA LYS A 1098 -2.74 -16.36 26.48
C LYS A 1098 -3.74 -16.23 27.64
N PRO A 1099 -4.60 -15.20 27.65
CA PRO A 1099 -5.60 -15.03 28.71
C PRO A 1099 -6.66 -16.13 28.70
N ASP A 1100 -7.14 -16.50 29.88
CA ASP A 1100 -8.23 -17.46 30.02
C ASP A 1100 -9.60 -16.84 29.71
N MET A 1101 -10.60 -17.70 29.50
CA MET A 1101 -11.92 -17.27 29.04
C MET A 1101 -12.65 -16.37 30.07
N THR A 1102 -12.30 -16.48 31.35
CA THR A 1102 -12.82 -15.64 32.44
C THR A 1102 -12.21 -14.24 32.47
N GLU A 1103 -11.04 -14.05 31.85
CA GLU A 1103 -10.34 -12.76 31.75
C GLU A 1103 -10.85 -11.92 30.56
N LEU A 1104 -11.72 -12.48 29.70
CA LEU A 1104 -12.25 -11.84 28.49
C LEU A 1104 -13.72 -11.44 28.72
N GLY A 1105 -13.91 -10.28 29.36
CA GLY A 1105 -15.22 -9.77 29.79
C GLY A 1105 -16.14 -9.29 28.66
N GLU A 1106 -15.58 -8.87 27.53
CA GLU A 1106 -16.36 -8.34 26.40
C GLU A 1106 -16.74 -9.46 25.43
N LYS A 1107 -17.96 -9.40 24.87
CA LYS A 1107 -18.50 -10.44 23.98
C LYS A 1107 -19.22 -9.83 22.78
N SER A 1108 -18.90 -10.30 21.59
CA SER A 1108 -19.63 -10.01 20.36
C SER A 1108 -20.22 -11.29 19.78
N THR A 1109 -21.55 -11.31 19.60
CA THR A 1109 -22.27 -12.46 19.05
C THR A 1109 -22.13 -12.48 17.53
N LEU A 1110 -21.71 -13.60 16.97
CA LEU A 1110 -21.70 -13.82 15.53
C LEU A 1110 -23.15 -14.08 15.09
N VAL A 1111 -23.78 -13.13 14.40
CA VAL A 1111 -25.16 -13.25 13.92
C VAL A 1111 -25.26 -14.39 12.89
N HIS A 1112 -26.36 -15.13 12.96
CA HIS A 1112 -26.57 -16.48 12.43
C HIS A 1112 -26.60 -16.63 10.88
N GLU A 1113 -26.18 -15.64 10.10
CA GLU A 1113 -26.27 -15.64 8.62
C GLU A 1113 -25.01 -16.16 7.91
N TRP A 1114 -24.01 -16.66 8.64
CA TRP A 1114 -22.73 -17.12 8.07
C TRP A 1114 -22.61 -18.64 7.89
N CYS A 1115 -23.71 -19.39 8.02
CA CYS A 1115 -23.76 -20.82 7.69
C CYS A 1115 -25.10 -21.17 7.01
N GLY A 1116 -25.10 -21.10 5.68
CA GLY A 1116 -26.11 -21.65 4.79
C GLY A 1116 -25.47 -21.93 3.44
#